data_AF-U5EW97-F1
#
_entry.id   AF-U5EW97-F1
#
_cell.length_a   1.000
_cell.length_b   1.000
_cell.length_c   1.000
_cell.angle_alpha   90.00
_cell.angle_beta   90.00
_cell.angle_gamma   90.00
#
_symmetry.space_group_name_H-M   'P 1'
#
loop_
_entity.id
_entity.type
_entity.pdbx_description
1 polymer ?
#
loop_
_entity_poly.entity_id
_entity_poly.type
_entity_poly.pdbx_seq_one_letter_code
_entity_poly.pdbx_strand_id
1 'polypeptide(L)'
;ISGVLQRDKLGSPSTDSEEEDARGAIDLGELTQEIENDEFDAANTINGYQQQASPPESEWYHGRLDRYSAEQRLRTVTKLGSYLVRESDRKPGSYVLSYLGRTGINHFRITAVCGDFYIGGRQFFSLSDLVGYYTSCSDLLKRERLIYPVAPPEPVNDKKRVVAILPYTKMPDTDELTFQKGDIFFVHNDMGDGWLWVTAHRTGEQGMIFRELVEDLDASIDPNTVFSWFHPNCTKNEAVDMLVKAGPGSFLVRPSDNSPGDYSLFFHINNQIQRFRIEKKGVRYLMGGRTFECLDAVINRYRKEQIVEGHCLSHPVVNGSQPEFNQPMKHISAAEKIYATLRECRDQNILKKTKGIKHHGYLMKKSDKTTKWKQLYFALIVEGSETHLCFYDNPKKTKPKGLIDLSCAYMYQCHESFWERQFCFQIVERALPCLATITYLCANNLETYNEWIDSIKPRCVSQISKAQSKVPRLRELRCLNLQVLEAHRLPFKLVPHPYCVISLNQVKIGKTRVKSAPDPVWEEEFVLDDVPPDVVSLTITILSRGKRKDSEVAELTIDLGGLKNGQETEEWYPLIGMTFGEWGSLRLRIRYLNDLVMPSEEYSPLQQLLLESELHSVRALSELCHNDRIPLATSLLKVFRCEKRETELLRILCQTEVARENETSTLFRGASLATTLMDLYMRAECTLFLQSALSDTVSRILDSKQSAELNPTKMDISDDACSNAEFLLLILDQITQSIFTSPDACPRSVRYICNCLQKAVVAKWPNERLVRTRVVSGFIFLRLLCPALLNPRQFGLVNETPHQMATRSLIMVAKCLQNLANLIEFGGKEPYMEVVNPFILKNKERMIVFLDQLSSITDPSPPPGSNIEQSTVVGSDTGPELATLHHICVLYLQDLIAMSKSNNSIKKLVTVTDMLSKHKLKYREMIS
;
A
#
# COMPACT_ATOMS: atom_id res chain seq x y z
N ILE A 1 48.29 -44.96 16.32
CA ILE A 1 48.21 -45.03 17.80
C ILE A 1 46.77 -44.67 18.19
N SER A 2 46.23 -45.28 19.24
CA SER A 2 44.87 -45.09 19.76
C SER A 2 44.65 -43.70 20.38
N GLY A 3 43.41 -43.24 20.60
CA GLY A 3 42.14 -43.96 20.42
C GLY A 3 40.88 -43.08 20.55
N VAL A 4 39.73 -43.74 20.64
CA VAL A 4 38.38 -43.15 20.67
C VAL A 4 37.97 -42.78 22.10
N LEU A 5 37.12 -41.76 22.25
CA LEU A 5 36.23 -41.61 23.41
C LEU A 5 34.80 -41.31 22.96
N GLN A 6 33.84 -41.84 23.71
CA GLN A 6 32.40 -41.86 23.39
C GLN A 6 31.58 -41.58 24.67
N ARG A 7 30.25 -41.50 24.52
CA ARG A 7 29.20 -41.39 25.57
C ARG A 7 29.44 -42.35 26.75
N ASP A 8 28.91 -42.12 27.97
CA ASP A 8 27.45 -42.10 28.22
C ASP A 8 26.98 -41.48 29.58
N LYS A 9 25.68 -41.64 29.86
CA LYS A 9 24.89 -41.10 30.99
C LYS A 9 25.29 -41.63 32.38
N LEU A 10 24.89 -40.86 33.40
CA LEU A 10 24.27 -41.25 34.70
C LEU A 10 23.62 -39.96 35.28
N GLY A 11 22.72 -39.95 36.28
CA GLY A 11 22.15 -41.02 37.11
C GLY A 11 22.07 -40.56 38.57
N SER A 12 20.86 -40.40 39.12
CA SER A 12 20.64 -39.89 40.50
C SER A 12 21.02 -40.87 41.60
N PRO A 13 21.30 -40.37 42.81
CA PRO A 13 20.72 -40.96 44.02
C PRO A 13 20.10 -39.93 44.99
N SER A 14 19.53 -40.42 46.10
CA SER A 14 18.74 -39.71 47.11
C SER A 14 19.14 -40.14 48.54
N THR A 15 18.33 -39.81 49.56
CA THR A 15 18.46 -40.17 51.02
C THR A 15 19.65 -39.54 51.76
N ASP A 16 19.70 -39.35 53.09
CA ASP A 16 18.77 -39.02 54.23
C ASP A 16 19.72 -38.67 55.44
N SER A 17 19.36 -38.22 56.65
CA SER A 17 18.12 -37.95 57.44
C SER A 17 18.24 -36.53 58.09
N GLU A 18 17.71 -36.05 59.24
CA GLU A 18 16.87 -36.40 60.42
C GLU A 18 16.29 -35.00 60.90
N GLU A 19 15.25 -34.72 61.72
CA GLU A 19 14.63 -35.25 62.97
C GLU A 19 15.48 -35.02 64.25
N GLU A 20 15.00 -34.57 65.43
CA GLU A 20 13.67 -34.24 66.01
C GLU A 20 13.67 -32.75 66.54
N ASP A 21 12.71 -32.16 67.29
CA ASP A 21 11.46 -32.56 67.96
C ASP A 21 10.43 -31.39 67.96
N ALA A 22 9.17 -31.66 68.29
CA ALA A 22 8.01 -30.78 68.07
C ALA A 22 7.29 -30.33 69.35
N ARG A 23 6.34 -29.39 69.19
CA ARG A 23 4.98 -29.39 69.80
C ARG A 23 4.19 -28.13 69.39
N GLY A 24 2.90 -28.28 69.10
CA GLY A 24 1.99 -27.13 68.90
C GLY A 24 0.98 -27.21 67.75
N ALA A 25 0.73 -28.39 67.17
CA ALA A 25 -0.34 -28.55 66.18
C ALA A 25 -1.72 -28.65 66.86
N ILE A 26 -2.69 -27.89 66.35
CA ILE A 26 -4.13 -28.16 66.50
C ILE A 26 -4.64 -28.54 65.12
N ASP A 27 -5.46 -29.58 65.03
CA ASP A 27 -5.98 -30.10 63.78
C ASP A 27 -6.94 -29.10 63.11
N LEU A 28 -6.92 -29.04 61.79
CA LEU A 28 -7.80 -28.22 60.96
C LEU A 28 -8.97 -29.01 60.35
N GLY A 29 -9.03 -30.33 60.55
CA GLY A 29 -10.08 -31.19 60.01
C GLY A 29 -11.49 -30.93 60.56
N GLU A 30 -11.64 -30.42 61.79
CA GLU A 30 -12.95 -30.23 62.42
C GLU A 30 -13.70 -28.97 61.95
N LEU A 31 -13.03 -27.99 61.31
CA LEU A 31 -13.68 -26.74 60.88
C LEU A 31 -14.37 -26.80 59.51
N THR A 32 -14.23 -27.91 58.77
CA THR A 32 -14.82 -28.09 57.44
C THR A 32 -16.13 -28.88 57.40
N GLN A 33 -16.63 -29.40 58.53
CA GLN A 33 -17.86 -30.22 58.57
C GLN A 33 -19.12 -29.52 59.10
N GLU A 34 -19.04 -28.27 59.58
CA GLU A 34 -20.21 -27.51 60.10
C GLU A 34 -20.82 -26.49 59.10
N ILE A 35 -20.52 -26.58 57.79
CA ILE A 35 -21.02 -25.62 56.78
C ILE A 35 -21.74 -26.32 55.59
N GLU A 36 -21.79 -27.65 55.54
CA GLU A 36 -22.49 -28.41 54.47
C GLU A 36 -23.98 -28.69 54.75
N ASN A 37 -24.64 -27.94 55.63
CA ASN A 37 -26.08 -28.03 55.91
C ASN A 37 -26.77 -26.67 55.81
N ASP A 38 -26.94 -26.16 54.58
CA ASP A 38 -28.00 -25.21 54.19
C ASP A 38 -28.11 -25.10 52.65
N GLU A 39 -28.24 -26.24 51.96
CA GLU A 39 -28.76 -26.26 50.58
C GLU A 39 -30.29 -26.35 50.61
N PHE A 40 -30.99 -25.22 50.38
CA PHE A 40 -32.17 -25.14 49.50
C PHE A 40 -32.57 -23.68 49.20
N ASP A 41 -33.46 -23.50 48.20
CA ASP A 41 -34.19 -22.26 47.85
C ASP A 41 -33.41 -20.96 47.56
N ALA A 42 -32.95 -20.81 46.31
CA ALA A 42 -32.70 -19.48 45.70
C ALA A 42 -33.00 -19.39 44.19
N ALA A 43 -33.84 -20.27 43.64
CA ALA A 43 -34.43 -20.07 42.31
C ALA A 43 -35.70 -19.20 42.43
N ASN A 44 -35.82 -18.17 41.60
CA ASN A 44 -36.84 -17.10 41.68
C ASN A 44 -36.76 -16.16 42.89
N THR A 45 -35.92 -15.13 42.82
CA THR A 45 -36.30 -13.77 43.27
C THR A 45 -35.64 -12.72 42.36
N ILE A 46 -36.30 -12.40 41.26
CA ILE A 46 -36.09 -11.13 40.54
C ILE A 46 -37.08 -10.11 41.14
N ASN A 47 -36.60 -8.89 41.39
CA ASN A 47 -37.23 -7.84 42.21
C ASN A 47 -37.23 -8.15 43.73
N GLY A 48 -36.44 -7.40 44.51
CA GLY A 48 -36.48 -7.51 45.98
C GLY A 48 -35.43 -6.68 46.74
N TYR A 49 -34.20 -6.62 46.24
CA TYR A 49 -33.12 -5.91 46.94
C TYR A 49 -33.10 -4.41 46.63
N GLN A 50 -33.46 -3.60 47.62
CA GLN A 50 -33.12 -2.17 47.64
C GLN A 50 -31.60 -2.02 47.70
N GLN A 51 -31.02 -1.21 46.82
CA GLN A 51 -29.61 -0.80 46.91
C GLN A 51 -29.40 0.11 48.12
N GLN A 52 -29.17 -0.48 49.29
CA GLN A 52 -28.60 0.24 50.43
C GLN A 52 -27.12 0.47 50.15
N ALA A 53 -26.80 1.68 49.71
CA ALA A 53 -25.49 2.05 49.21
C ALA A 53 -24.37 1.80 50.23
N SER A 54 -23.21 1.36 49.73
CA SER A 54 -21.96 1.49 50.48
C SER A 54 -21.71 2.96 50.83
N PRO A 55 -21.00 3.26 51.93
CA PRO A 55 -20.50 4.62 52.16
C PRO A 55 -19.70 5.13 50.94
N PRO A 56 -19.65 6.44 50.69
CA PRO A 56 -18.84 7.02 49.61
C PRO A 56 -17.39 6.49 49.63
N GLU A 57 -16.82 6.24 48.45
CA GLU A 57 -15.44 5.72 48.30
C GLU A 57 -14.41 6.59 49.06
N SER A 58 -14.64 7.90 49.11
CA SER A 58 -13.87 8.88 49.89
C SER A 58 -13.89 8.69 51.42
N GLU A 59 -14.69 7.77 51.96
CA GLU A 59 -14.76 7.46 53.40
C GLU A 59 -13.99 6.19 53.78
N TRP A 60 -13.56 5.35 52.83
CA TRP A 60 -12.92 4.06 53.13
C TRP A 60 -11.82 3.61 52.16
N TYR A 61 -11.72 4.18 50.96
CA TYR A 61 -10.65 3.85 50.01
C TYR A 61 -9.40 4.70 50.27
N HIS A 62 -8.27 4.04 50.49
CA HIS A 62 -7.00 4.67 50.88
C HIS A 62 -5.91 4.56 49.80
N GLY A 63 -6.22 3.97 48.64
CA GLY A 63 -5.26 3.85 47.56
C GLY A 63 -4.00 3.09 47.97
N ARG A 64 -2.83 3.61 47.60
CA ARG A 64 -1.51 3.07 47.93
C ARG A 64 -1.11 3.37 49.36
N LEU A 65 -1.74 2.66 50.28
CA LEU A 65 -1.34 2.61 51.68
C LEU A 65 -0.61 1.30 51.96
N ASP A 66 0.57 1.36 52.59
CA ASP A 66 1.27 0.17 53.06
C ASP A 66 0.57 -0.47 54.28
N ARG A 67 0.97 -1.70 54.62
CA ARG A 67 0.36 -2.43 55.74
C ARG A 67 0.52 -1.73 57.09
N TYR A 68 1.69 -1.17 57.38
CA TYR A 68 1.99 -0.56 58.67
C TYR A 68 1.20 0.74 58.87
N SER A 69 1.15 1.60 57.85
CA SER A 69 0.32 2.81 57.86
C SER A 69 -1.19 2.49 57.93
N ALA A 70 -1.64 1.40 57.30
CA ALA A 70 -3.01 0.91 57.45
C ALA A 70 -3.31 0.43 58.88
N GLU A 71 -2.40 -0.34 59.49
CA GLU A 71 -2.52 -0.77 60.89
C GLU A 71 -2.51 0.42 61.85
N GLN A 72 -1.65 1.42 61.64
CA GLN A 72 -1.64 2.65 62.44
C GLN A 72 -2.99 3.38 62.38
N ARG A 73 -3.52 3.67 61.17
CA ARG A 73 -4.80 4.40 61.01
C ARG A 73 -5.97 3.68 61.71
N LEU A 74 -6.04 2.35 61.60
CA LEU A 74 -7.04 1.54 62.31
C LEU A 74 -6.85 1.61 63.84
N ARG A 75 -5.62 1.55 64.34
CA ARG A 75 -5.31 1.70 65.78
C ARG A 75 -5.68 3.09 66.31
N THR A 76 -5.50 4.16 65.54
CA THR A 76 -5.88 5.53 65.93
C THR A 76 -7.38 5.70 66.11
N VAL A 77 -8.22 5.01 65.33
CA VAL A 77 -9.68 5.13 65.42
C VAL A 77 -10.28 4.34 66.60
N THR A 78 -9.60 3.29 67.09
CA THR A 78 -9.94 2.49 68.29
C THR A 78 -11.30 1.77 68.33
N LYS A 79 -12.14 1.92 67.30
CA LYS A 79 -13.47 1.28 67.25
C LYS A 79 -13.39 -0.11 66.61
N LEU A 80 -13.94 -1.12 67.28
CA LEU A 80 -14.19 -2.42 66.68
C LEU A 80 -15.19 -2.28 65.51
N GLY A 81 -14.94 -2.98 64.40
CA GLY A 81 -15.70 -2.81 63.16
C GLY A 81 -15.16 -1.69 62.25
N SER A 82 -14.04 -1.05 62.60
CA SER A 82 -13.37 -0.08 61.72
C SER A 82 -12.66 -0.74 60.53
N TYR A 83 -12.73 -0.10 59.36
CA TYR A 83 -12.13 -0.66 58.14
C TYR A 83 -11.64 0.39 57.14
N LEU A 84 -10.74 -0.05 56.26
CA LEU A 84 -10.29 0.66 55.06
C LEU A 84 -9.90 -0.34 53.95
N VAL A 85 -9.97 0.07 52.69
CA VAL A 85 -9.48 -0.70 51.52
C VAL A 85 -8.27 0.02 50.93
N ARG A 86 -7.24 -0.74 50.57
CA ARG A 86 -5.97 -0.25 50.00
C ARG A 86 -5.49 -1.12 48.84
N GLU A 87 -4.66 -0.58 47.94
CA GLU A 87 -3.89 -1.37 46.98
C GLU A 87 -2.89 -2.30 47.69
N SER A 88 -2.60 -3.44 47.09
CA SER A 88 -1.67 -4.44 47.63
C SER A 88 -0.22 -4.06 47.36
N ASP A 89 0.49 -3.68 48.42
CA ASP A 89 1.93 -3.36 48.45
C ASP A 89 2.84 -4.46 47.87
N ARG A 90 2.34 -5.70 47.77
CA ARG A 90 3.10 -6.87 47.29
C ARG A 90 2.62 -7.44 45.95
N LYS A 91 1.53 -6.91 45.37
CA LYS A 91 0.98 -7.40 44.11
C LYS A 91 0.14 -6.30 43.41
N PRO A 92 0.64 -5.69 42.32
CA PRO A 92 -0.16 -4.79 41.48
C PRO A 92 -1.45 -5.45 40.99
N GLY A 93 -2.50 -4.66 40.74
CA GLY A 93 -3.80 -5.18 40.31
C GLY A 93 -4.51 -6.06 41.36
N SER A 94 -4.28 -5.80 42.65
CA SER A 94 -4.95 -6.50 43.76
C SER A 94 -5.11 -5.57 44.94
N TYR A 95 -6.15 -5.78 45.74
CA TYR A 95 -6.53 -4.91 46.85
C TYR A 95 -6.53 -5.66 48.19
N VAL A 96 -6.56 -4.93 49.30
CA VAL A 96 -6.56 -5.46 50.66
C VAL A 96 -7.60 -4.71 51.49
N LEU A 97 -8.62 -5.42 51.95
CA LEU A 97 -9.54 -4.93 52.99
C LEU A 97 -8.86 -5.13 54.34
N SER A 98 -8.56 -4.03 55.03
CA SER A 98 -7.92 -4.00 56.34
C SER A 98 -8.95 -3.64 57.40
N TYR A 99 -9.12 -4.51 58.40
CA TYR A 99 -10.28 -4.52 59.29
C TYR A 99 -9.88 -4.72 60.75
N LEU A 100 -10.38 -3.87 61.65
CA LEU A 100 -10.18 -3.96 63.11
C LEU A 100 -11.30 -4.80 63.74
N GLY A 101 -11.05 -6.10 63.87
CA GLY A 101 -11.96 -7.07 64.50
C GLY A 101 -11.62 -7.38 65.95
N ARG A 102 -12.41 -8.26 66.58
CA ARG A 102 -12.24 -8.64 68.00
C ARG A 102 -10.89 -9.29 68.30
N THR A 103 -10.32 -10.00 67.33
CA THR A 103 -9.00 -10.65 67.41
C THR A 103 -7.83 -9.71 67.07
N GLY A 104 -8.10 -8.44 66.71
CA GLY A 104 -7.11 -7.48 66.23
C GLY A 104 -7.31 -7.13 64.76
N ILE A 105 -6.23 -6.65 64.13
CA ILE A 105 -6.29 -6.17 62.73
C ILE A 105 -6.07 -7.34 61.77
N ASN A 106 -7.06 -7.57 60.92
CA ASN A 106 -7.09 -8.59 59.90
C ASN A 106 -6.94 -7.95 58.50
N HIS A 107 -6.32 -8.65 57.56
CA HIS A 107 -6.10 -8.18 56.19
C HIS A 107 -6.57 -9.22 55.18
N PHE A 108 -7.70 -8.95 54.53
CA PHE A 108 -8.30 -9.85 53.54
C PHE A 108 -7.84 -9.44 52.14
N ARG A 109 -7.29 -10.39 51.37
CA ARG A 109 -6.93 -10.17 49.97
C ARG A 109 -8.20 -10.12 49.12
N ILE A 110 -8.33 -9.06 48.33
CA ILE A 110 -9.28 -8.94 47.24
C ILE A 110 -8.49 -9.10 45.93
N THR A 111 -8.87 -10.06 45.10
CA THR A 111 -8.23 -10.28 43.79
C THR A 111 -9.11 -9.68 42.70
N ALA A 112 -8.56 -8.82 41.86
CA ALA A 112 -9.26 -8.31 40.68
C ALA A 112 -8.94 -9.17 39.45
N VAL A 113 -9.96 -9.56 38.67
CA VAL A 113 -9.83 -10.36 37.44
C VAL A 113 -10.85 -9.86 36.42
N CYS A 114 -10.39 -9.41 35.25
CA CYS A 114 -11.24 -8.96 34.12
C CYS A 114 -12.30 -7.89 34.44
N GLY A 115 -12.18 -7.18 35.57
CA GLY A 115 -13.14 -6.18 36.05
C GLY A 115 -13.84 -6.57 37.36
N ASP A 116 -13.94 -7.88 37.65
CA ASP A 116 -14.59 -8.41 38.86
C ASP A 116 -13.63 -8.52 40.05
N PHE A 117 -14.19 -8.49 41.26
CA PHE A 117 -13.49 -8.50 42.54
C PHE A 117 -13.85 -9.73 43.37
N TYR A 118 -12.83 -10.47 43.82
CA TYR A 118 -13.00 -11.73 44.54
C TYR A 118 -12.40 -11.69 45.95
N ILE A 119 -13.22 -12.00 46.95
CA ILE A 119 -12.82 -12.14 48.37
C ILE A 119 -13.46 -13.40 48.96
N GLY A 120 -12.67 -14.23 49.65
CA GLY A 120 -13.17 -15.48 50.26
C GLY A 120 -13.85 -16.46 49.28
N GLY A 121 -13.56 -16.38 47.98
CA GLY A 121 -14.22 -17.18 46.93
C GLY A 121 -15.50 -16.55 46.34
N ARG A 122 -16.02 -15.46 46.91
CA ARG A 122 -17.23 -14.76 46.43
C ARG A 122 -16.86 -13.61 45.47
N GLN A 123 -17.61 -13.50 44.38
CA GLN A 123 -17.48 -12.51 43.28
C GLN A 123 -18.33 -11.26 43.54
N PHE A 124 -17.82 -10.10 43.14
CA PHE A 124 -18.49 -8.79 43.19
C PHE A 124 -18.11 -7.95 41.96
N PHE A 125 -19.06 -7.20 41.40
CA PHE A 125 -18.83 -6.37 40.20
C PHE A 125 -18.07 -5.07 40.49
N SER A 126 -18.01 -4.62 41.74
CA SER A 126 -17.19 -3.49 42.19
C SER A 126 -16.73 -3.63 43.64
N LEU A 127 -15.70 -2.86 44.02
CA LEU A 127 -15.31 -2.71 45.44
C LEU A 127 -16.45 -2.13 46.29
N SER A 128 -17.30 -1.28 45.72
CA SER A 128 -18.46 -0.71 46.40
C SER A 128 -19.52 -1.77 46.73
N ASP A 129 -19.79 -2.69 45.80
CA ASP A 129 -20.71 -3.81 46.05
C ASP A 129 -20.16 -4.75 47.13
N LEU A 130 -18.85 -5.01 47.11
CA LEU A 130 -18.15 -5.81 48.12
C LEU A 130 -18.25 -5.16 49.51
N VAL A 131 -17.94 -3.87 49.62
CA VAL A 131 -18.04 -3.13 50.89
C VAL A 131 -19.48 -3.02 51.38
N GLY A 132 -20.43 -2.73 50.49
CA GLY A 132 -21.86 -2.68 50.83
C GLY A 132 -22.39 -4.02 51.34
N TYR A 133 -22.00 -5.12 50.70
CA TYR A 133 -22.40 -6.47 51.11
C TYR A 133 -21.91 -6.84 52.52
N TYR A 134 -20.64 -6.56 52.86
CA TYR A 134 -20.08 -6.83 54.19
C TYR A 134 -20.39 -5.76 55.26
N THR A 135 -21.05 -4.67 54.86
CA THR A 135 -21.67 -3.69 55.77
C THR A 135 -23.10 -4.11 56.13
N SER A 136 -23.93 -4.33 55.11
CA SER A 136 -25.39 -4.41 55.26
C SER A 136 -25.94 -5.85 55.23
N CYS A 137 -25.36 -6.74 54.43
CA CYS A 137 -25.94 -8.06 54.15
C CYS A 137 -25.32 -9.17 55.01
N SER A 138 -23.99 -9.26 55.04
CA SER A 138 -23.25 -10.39 55.59
C SER A 138 -22.20 -9.98 56.60
N ASP A 139 -21.91 -10.91 57.50
CA ASP A 139 -20.72 -10.88 58.34
C ASP A 139 -19.46 -11.18 57.49
N LEU A 140 -18.33 -10.56 57.85
CA LEU A 140 -17.00 -10.80 57.27
C LEU A 140 -16.19 -11.82 58.08
N LEU A 141 -16.40 -11.82 59.41
CA LEU A 141 -15.98 -12.85 60.35
C LEU A 141 -17.19 -13.16 61.26
N LYS A 142 -17.24 -14.34 61.90
CA LYS A 142 -18.42 -14.83 62.67
C LYS A 142 -18.93 -13.77 63.70
N ARG A 143 -20.07 -13.12 63.43
CA ARG A 143 -20.68 -12.01 64.21
C ARG A 143 -19.89 -10.69 64.16
N GLU A 144 -19.24 -10.39 63.05
CA GLU A 144 -18.43 -9.20 62.81
C GLU A 144 -18.61 -8.66 61.38
N ARG A 145 -18.96 -7.38 61.26
CA ARG A 145 -19.28 -6.67 60.02
C ARG A 145 -18.40 -5.44 59.83
N LEU A 146 -18.40 -4.89 58.62
CA LEU A 146 -17.90 -3.54 58.36
C LEU A 146 -18.89 -2.53 58.99
N ILE A 147 -18.42 -1.68 59.90
CA ILE A 147 -19.30 -0.73 60.65
C ILE A 147 -18.81 0.70 60.53
N TYR A 148 -17.50 0.94 60.70
CA TYR A 148 -16.92 2.29 60.74
C TYR A 148 -15.91 2.50 59.61
N PRO A 149 -16.31 3.09 58.47
CA PRO A 149 -15.35 3.46 57.43
C PRO A 149 -14.33 4.48 58.00
N VAL A 150 -13.05 4.23 57.76
CA VAL A 150 -11.97 5.15 58.14
C VAL A 150 -11.57 5.96 56.91
N ALA A 151 -11.74 7.28 56.94
CA ALA A 151 -11.44 8.13 55.80
C ALA A 151 -9.92 8.38 55.63
N PRO A 152 -9.42 8.60 54.39
CA PRO A 152 -8.06 9.08 54.16
C PRO A 152 -7.94 10.56 54.58
N PRO A 153 -6.76 11.02 55.06
CA PRO A 153 -6.55 12.39 55.53
C PRO A 153 -6.49 13.44 54.40
N GLU A 154 -6.20 13.00 53.18
CA GLU A 154 -6.19 13.81 51.95
C GLU A 154 -6.83 12.99 50.82
N PRO A 155 -7.44 13.61 49.79
CA PRO A 155 -8.01 12.89 48.66
C PRO A 155 -6.90 12.21 47.83
N VAL A 156 -6.82 10.88 47.93
CA VAL A 156 -5.76 10.09 47.32
C VAL A 156 -5.88 10.06 45.79
N ASN A 157 -4.74 10.12 45.09
CA ASN A 157 -4.67 10.22 43.62
C ASN A 157 -3.68 9.19 43.05
N ASP A 158 -4.03 7.92 43.21
CA ASP A 158 -3.12 6.77 43.03
C ASP A 158 -2.82 6.39 41.58
N LYS A 159 -3.57 6.93 40.63
CA LYS A 159 -3.53 6.46 39.24
C LYS A 159 -2.15 6.72 38.64
N LYS A 160 -1.42 5.64 38.38
CA LYS A 160 -0.12 5.67 37.71
C LYS A 160 -0.28 6.42 36.38
N ARG A 161 0.42 7.54 36.24
CA ARG A 161 0.45 8.34 35.02
C ARG A 161 1.57 7.84 34.11
N VAL A 162 1.26 7.72 32.82
CA VAL A 162 2.24 7.39 31.77
C VAL A 162 2.04 8.31 30.57
N VAL A 163 3.10 8.57 29.80
CA VAL A 163 3.09 9.48 28.64
C VAL A 163 3.62 8.77 27.39
N ALA A 164 2.95 8.95 26.25
CA ALA A 164 3.36 8.36 24.98
C ALA A 164 4.68 8.93 24.49
N ILE A 165 5.67 8.06 24.28
CA ILE A 165 6.94 8.41 23.64
C ILE A 165 6.89 8.25 22.11
N LEU A 166 5.92 7.48 21.61
CA LEU A 166 5.68 7.23 20.18
C LEU A 166 4.17 7.34 19.85
N PRO A 167 3.79 7.77 18.64
CA PRO A 167 2.39 7.81 18.20
C PRO A 167 1.91 6.41 17.77
N TYR A 168 0.64 6.10 18.03
CA TYR A 168 0.03 4.81 17.74
C TYR A 168 -1.37 4.95 17.13
N THR A 169 -1.84 3.94 16.42
CA THR A 169 -3.23 3.86 15.93
C THR A 169 -3.72 2.44 16.12
N LYS A 170 -4.90 2.32 16.73
CA LYS A 170 -5.54 1.04 17.04
C LYS A 170 -5.79 0.21 15.80
N MET A 171 -5.76 -1.11 15.97
CA MET A 171 -6.27 -2.02 14.94
C MET A 171 -7.80 -1.92 14.84
N PRO A 172 -8.38 -2.08 13.64
CA PRO A 172 -9.82 -2.25 13.48
C PRO A 172 -10.34 -3.36 14.40
N ASP A 173 -11.55 -3.18 14.93
CA ASP A 173 -12.29 -4.17 15.70
C ASP A 173 -11.54 -4.71 16.96
N THR A 174 -10.69 -3.87 17.58
CA THR A 174 -10.02 -4.14 18.88
C THR A 174 -10.29 -3.04 19.92
N ASP A 175 -10.08 -3.37 21.20
CA ASP A 175 -10.18 -2.45 22.35
C ASP A 175 -8.95 -1.52 22.51
N GLU A 176 -8.08 -1.43 21.51
CA GLU A 176 -6.89 -0.57 21.53
C GLU A 176 -7.23 0.93 21.39
N LEU A 177 -6.39 1.81 21.94
CA LEU A 177 -6.52 3.27 21.79
C LEU A 177 -5.59 3.86 20.71
N THR A 178 -6.05 4.89 20.01
CA THR A 178 -5.24 5.70 19.07
C THR A 178 -4.69 6.94 19.78
N PHE A 179 -3.39 7.21 19.65
CA PHE A 179 -2.73 8.29 20.39
C PHE A 179 -1.50 8.88 19.68
N GLN A 180 -1.07 10.05 20.13
CA GLN A 180 0.11 10.76 19.63
C GLN A 180 1.22 10.80 20.69
N LYS A 181 2.48 11.02 20.28
CA LYS A 181 3.57 11.30 21.23
C LYS A 181 3.19 12.51 22.10
N GLY A 182 3.32 12.38 23.41
CA GLY A 182 2.92 13.39 24.39
C GLY A 182 1.52 13.18 24.99
N ASP A 183 0.70 12.26 24.46
CA ASP A 183 -0.56 11.91 25.11
C ASP A 183 -0.33 11.26 26.49
N ILE A 184 -1.10 11.68 27.49
CA ILE A 184 -1.00 11.23 28.88
C ILE A 184 -2.16 10.29 29.19
N PHE A 185 -1.86 9.20 29.90
CA PHE A 185 -2.82 8.19 30.31
C PHE A 185 -2.77 7.92 31.80
N PHE A 186 -3.92 7.54 32.35
CA PHE A 186 -4.05 6.96 33.68
C PHE A 186 -4.15 5.45 33.55
N VAL A 187 -3.17 4.72 34.06
CA VAL A 187 -3.19 3.25 34.09
C VAL A 187 -4.09 2.78 35.22
N HIS A 188 -5.07 1.94 34.91
CA HIS A 188 -5.93 1.29 35.91
C HIS A 188 -5.47 -0.15 36.17
N ASN A 189 -4.95 -0.84 35.15
CA ASN A 189 -4.50 -2.23 35.28
C ASN A 189 -3.33 -2.56 34.32
N ASP A 190 -2.48 -3.51 34.72
CA ASP A 190 -1.52 -4.18 33.85
C ASP A 190 -2.13 -5.53 33.46
N MET A 191 -2.23 -5.79 32.15
CA MET A 191 -2.97 -6.94 31.59
C MET A 191 -2.06 -8.13 31.29
N GLY A 192 -0.74 -8.00 31.47
CA GLY A 192 0.25 -8.98 31.02
C GLY A 192 0.70 -8.77 29.57
N ASP A 193 1.74 -9.51 29.16
CA ASP A 193 2.35 -9.51 27.82
C ASP A 193 2.66 -8.12 27.22
N GLY A 194 2.87 -7.12 28.09
CA GLY A 194 3.17 -5.74 27.74
C GLY A 194 1.94 -4.83 27.53
N TRP A 195 0.72 -5.28 27.82
CA TRP A 195 -0.50 -4.47 27.66
C TRP A 195 -0.97 -3.82 28.94
N LEU A 196 -1.41 -2.56 28.85
CA LEU A 196 -1.97 -1.77 29.95
C LEU A 196 -3.41 -1.36 29.62
N TRP A 197 -4.33 -1.49 30.60
CA TRP A 197 -5.67 -0.90 30.50
C TRP A 197 -5.69 0.50 31.11
N VAL A 198 -6.10 1.49 30.32
CA VAL A 198 -5.90 2.91 30.64
C VAL A 198 -7.10 3.78 30.29
N THR A 199 -7.12 5.01 30.82
CA THR A 199 -7.90 6.13 30.27
C THR A 199 -6.97 7.18 29.68
N ALA A 200 -7.23 7.62 28.45
CA ALA A 200 -6.53 8.75 27.84
C ALA A 200 -7.02 10.08 28.45
N HIS A 201 -6.12 10.88 29.02
CA HIS A 201 -6.48 12.17 29.63
C HIS A 201 -7.06 13.17 28.63
N ARG A 202 -6.61 13.12 27.37
CA ARG A 202 -7.03 14.03 26.30
C ARG A 202 -8.46 13.77 25.81
N THR A 203 -8.91 12.51 25.75
CA THR A 203 -10.22 12.15 25.15
C THR A 203 -11.23 11.56 26.14
N GLY A 204 -10.79 11.07 27.31
CA GLY A 204 -11.63 10.35 28.27
C GLY A 204 -11.87 8.88 27.91
N GLU A 205 -11.48 8.45 26.71
CA GLU A 205 -11.66 7.08 26.22
C GLU A 205 -10.87 6.06 27.06
N GLN A 206 -11.44 4.86 27.23
CA GLN A 206 -10.80 3.72 27.88
C GLN A 206 -10.42 2.65 26.87
N GLY A 207 -9.33 1.94 27.13
CA GLY A 207 -8.90 0.83 26.29
C GLY A 207 -7.46 0.40 26.56
N MET A 208 -6.92 -0.41 25.64
CA MET A 208 -5.59 -0.98 25.71
C MET A 208 -4.52 -0.09 25.06
N ILE A 209 -3.35 0.01 25.70
CA ILE A 209 -2.11 0.52 25.09
C ILE A 209 -0.93 -0.40 25.40
N PHE A 210 0.11 -0.38 24.57
CA PHE A 210 1.32 -1.17 24.79
C PHE A 210 2.34 -0.42 25.66
N ARG A 211 2.88 -1.09 26.68
CA ARG A 211 3.75 -0.55 27.72
C ARG A 211 5.03 0.10 27.18
N GLU A 212 5.63 -0.48 26.14
CA GLU A 212 6.87 0.03 25.54
C GLU A 212 6.64 1.27 24.63
N LEU A 213 5.39 1.69 24.41
CA LEU A 213 5.06 2.95 23.71
C LEU A 213 4.92 4.15 24.68
N VAL A 214 5.04 3.92 25.99
CA VAL A 214 4.89 4.94 27.04
C VAL A 214 6.03 4.90 28.06
N GLU A 215 6.31 6.06 28.67
CA GLU A 215 7.19 6.19 29.85
C GLU A 215 6.39 6.62 31.08
N ASP A 216 6.89 6.32 32.28
CA ASP A 216 6.28 6.72 33.55
C ASP A 216 6.40 8.24 33.75
N LEU A 217 5.26 8.93 33.88
CA LEU A 217 5.22 10.39 33.98
C LEU A 217 5.41 10.82 35.45
N ASP A 218 6.31 11.78 35.69
CA ASP A 218 6.52 12.35 37.02
C ASP A 218 5.21 12.91 37.61
N ALA A 219 4.96 12.57 38.88
CA ALA A 219 3.82 13.03 39.63
C ALA A 219 3.74 14.56 39.73
N SER A 220 4.88 15.25 39.67
CA SER A 220 4.99 16.73 39.70
C SER A 220 4.36 17.44 38.49
N ILE A 221 4.25 16.76 37.34
CA ILE A 221 3.77 17.35 36.09
C ILE A 221 2.24 17.33 36.08
N ASP A 222 1.60 18.51 36.00
CA ASP A 222 0.14 18.60 35.82
C ASP A 222 -0.25 17.98 34.45
N PRO A 223 -1.17 16.99 34.42
CA PRO A 223 -1.51 16.28 33.18
C PRO A 223 -2.22 17.15 32.15
N ASN A 224 -2.67 18.36 32.52
CA ASN A 224 -3.26 19.32 31.58
C ASN A 224 -2.20 20.02 30.70
N THR A 225 -0.91 19.84 30.97
CA THR A 225 0.18 20.34 30.09
C THR A 225 0.17 19.74 28.67
N VAL A 226 -0.59 18.67 28.43
CA VAL A 226 -0.88 18.15 27.08
C VAL A 226 -1.71 19.13 26.23
N PHE A 227 -2.48 20.04 26.85
CA PHE A 227 -3.34 20.98 26.16
C PHE A 227 -2.62 22.31 25.89
N SER A 228 -2.56 22.72 24.62
CA SER A 228 -1.91 23.97 24.21
C SER A 228 -2.54 25.24 24.80
N TRP A 229 -3.78 25.18 25.28
CA TRP A 229 -4.46 26.29 25.97
C TRP A 229 -4.19 26.35 27.49
N PHE A 230 -3.41 25.40 28.03
CA PHE A 230 -3.09 25.32 29.46
C PHE A 230 -1.69 25.87 29.77
N HIS A 231 -1.63 26.76 30.76
CA HIS A 231 -0.42 27.47 31.14
C HIS A 231 -0.12 27.20 32.63
N PRO A 232 0.72 26.20 32.98
CA PRO A 232 0.87 25.73 34.36
C PRO A 232 1.43 26.81 35.29
N ASN A 233 2.43 27.57 34.83
CA ASN A 233 3.18 28.52 35.67
C ASN A 233 2.59 29.96 35.64
N CYS A 234 1.63 30.21 34.75
CA CYS A 234 0.96 31.50 34.46
C CYS A 234 1.93 32.69 34.34
N THR A 235 1.80 33.78 35.10
CA THR A 235 0.92 34.06 36.27
C THR A 235 -0.39 34.78 35.89
N LYS A 236 -1.16 35.30 36.87
CA LYS A 236 -2.39 36.09 36.67
C LYS A 236 -2.20 37.36 35.81
N ASN A 237 -1.03 37.98 35.85
CA ASN A 237 -0.76 39.20 35.09
C ASN A 237 -0.33 38.86 33.66
N GLU A 238 0.59 37.92 33.48
CA GLU A 238 0.95 37.41 32.15
C GLU A 238 -0.27 36.83 31.41
N ALA A 239 -1.18 36.15 32.11
CA ALA A 239 -2.46 35.71 31.56
C ALA A 239 -3.28 36.86 30.94
N VAL A 240 -3.26 38.04 31.57
CA VAL A 240 -3.96 39.23 31.07
C VAL A 240 -3.26 39.78 29.84
N ASP A 241 -1.94 39.98 29.92
CA ASP A 241 -1.16 40.58 28.82
C ASP A 241 -1.18 39.71 27.55
N MET A 242 -1.13 38.38 27.72
CA MET A 242 -1.23 37.42 26.61
C MET A 242 -2.62 37.44 25.95
N LEU A 243 -3.70 37.63 26.72
CA LEU A 243 -5.07 37.75 26.19
C LEU A 243 -5.34 39.11 25.53
N VAL A 244 -4.78 40.20 26.07
CA VAL A 244 -4.81 41.52 25.41
C VAL A 244 -4.09 41.44 24.06
N LYS A 245 -2.92 40.79 24.01
CA LYS A 245 -2.14 40.59 22.78
C LYS A 245 -2.82 39.67 21.75
N ALA A 246 -3.59 38.67 22.21
CA ALA A 246 -4.32 37.76 21.33
C ALA A 246 -5.64 38.36 20.79
N GLY A 247 -6.26 39.29 21.52
CA GLY A 247 -7.47 40.00 21.10
C GLY A 247 -8.79 39.37 21.54
N PRO A 248 -9.95 40.02 21.25
CA PRO A 248 -11.26 39.57 21.74
C PRO A 248 -11.65 38.19 21.21
N GLY A 249 -12.21 37.36 22.09
CA GLY A 249 -12.53 35.95 21.81
C GLY A 249 -11.43 34.96 22.22
N SER A 250 -10.25 35.44 22.60
CA SER A 250 -9.14 34.61 23.09
C SER A 250 -9.39 34.06 24.50
N PHE A 251 -8.89 32.86 24.80
CA PHE A 251 -8.98 32.25 26.14
C PHE A 251 -7.74 31.43 26.53
N LEU A 252 -7.53 31.23 27.83
CA LEU A 252 -6.54 30.30 28.39
C LEU A 252 -6.96 29.77 29.77
N VAL A 253 -6.38 28.66 30.20
CA VAL A 253 -6.57 28.10 31.55
C VAL A 253 -5.24 28.00 32.28
N ARG A 254 -5.25 28.26 33.58
CA ARG A 254 -4.11 28.10 34.48
C ARG A 254 -4.55 27.63 35.88
N PRO A 255 -3.65 27.09 36.73
CA PRO A 255 -3.91 26.87 38.15
C PRO A 255 -4.34 28.16 38.88
N SER A 256 -5.14 28.02 39.93
CA SER A 256 -5.71 29.13 40.70
C SER A 256 -4.77 29.59 41.83
N ASP A 257 -4.34 30.85 41.80
CA ASP A 257 -3.51 31.46 42.85
C ASP A 257 -4.19 31.47 44.24
N ASN A 258 -5.52 31.60 44.24
CA ASN A 258 -6.31 31.81 45.45
C ASN A 258 -6.92 30.51 46.01
N SER A 259 -6.73 29.37 45.34
CA SER A 259 -7.38 28.10 45.71
C SER A 259 -6.53 26.94 45.18
N PRO A 260 -5.55 26.44 45.96
CA PRO A 260 -4.69 25.34 45.55
C PRO A 260 -5.50 24.10 45.12
N GLY A 261 -5.19 23.55 43.94
CA GLY A 261 -5.90 22.43 43.32
C GLY A 261 -7.02 22.83 42.34
N ASP A 262 -7.54 24.06 42.42
CA ASP A 262 -8.49 24.60 41.44
C ASP A 262 -7.80 25.24 40.24
N TYR A 263 -8.59 25.51 39.19
CA TYR A 263 -8.15 26.18 37.98
C TYR A 263 -8.95 27.45 37.70
N SER A 264 -8.39 28.33 36.88
CA SER A 264 -9.03 29.56 36.41
C SER A 264 -8.96 29.66 34.90
N LEU A 265 -10.13 29.72 34.26
CA LEU A 265 -10.30 30.05 32.84
C LEU A 265 -10.39 31.56 32.70
N PHE A 266 -9.47 32.16 31.94
CA PHE A 266 -9.48 33.57 31.58
C PHE A 266 -9.98 33.69 30.13
N PHE A 267 -10.92 34.59 29.86
CA PHE A 267 -11.57 34.75 28.55
C PHE A 267 -11.76 36.24 28.22
N HIS A 268 -11.35 36.65 27.02
CA HIS A 268 -11.40 38.04 26.56
C HIS A 268 -12.72 38.32 25.84
N ILE A 269 -13.58 39.16 26.44
CA ILE A 269 -14.92 39.51 25.96
C ILE A 269 -15.06 41.04 25.93
N ASN A 270 -15.48 41.61 24.79
CA ASN A 270 -15.82 43.04 24.68
C ASN A 270 -14.76 44.01 25.26
N ASN A 271 -13.49 43.78 24.91
CA ASN A 271 -12.30 44.48 25.41
C ASN A 271 -12.08 44.42 26.95
N GLN A 272 -12.66 43.42 27.63
CA GLN A 272 -12.41 43.10 29.03
C GLN A 272 -12.04 41.62 29.20
N ILE A 273 -11.29 41.28 30.25
CA ILE A 273 -10.90 39.89 30.54
C ILE A 273 -11.66 39.38 31.77
N GLN A 274 -12.62 38.50 31.51
CA GLN A 274 -13.38 37.81 32.55
C GLN A 274 -12.63 36.57 33.02
N ARG A 275 -12.92 36.15 34.27
CA ARG A 275 -12.25 35.02 34.93
C ARG A 275 -13.30 34.10 35.55
N PHE A 276 -13.24 32.81 35.20
CA PHE A 276 -14.16 31.78 35.66
C PHE A 276 -13.39 30.76 36.49
N ARG A 277 -13.85 30.49 37.71
CA ARG A 277 -13.29 29.44 38.57
C ARG A 277 -13.79 28.07 38.08
N ILE A 278 -12.87 27.13 37.96
CA ILE A 278 -13.15 25.71 37.76
C ILE A 278 -12.70 24.99 39.03
N GLU A 279 -13.66 24.51 39.79
CA GLU A 279 -13.45 23.84 41.08
C GLU A 279 -13.12 22.35 40.87
N LYS A 280 -12.08 21.82 41.52
CA LYS A 280 -11.67 20.42 41.38
C LYS A 280 -12.17 19.59 42.57
N LYS A 281 -13.06 18.62 42.31
CA LYS A 281 -13.58 17.69 43.32
C LYS A 281 -13.20 16.25 42.95
N GLY A 282 -12.10 15.79 43.54
CA GLY A 282 -11.48 14.50 43.23
C GLY A 282 -11.05 14.45 41.76
N VAL A 283 -11.59 13.49 41.02
CA VAL A 283 -11.35 13.31 39.58
C VAL A 283 -12.26 14.15 38.67
N ARG A 284 -13.17 14.97 39.22
CA ARG A 284 -14.15 15.76 38.46
C ARG A 284 -13.92 17.26 38.61
N TYR A 285 -14.33 18.00 37.58
CA TYR A 285 -14.19 19.45 37.47
C TYR A 285 -15.58 20.10 37.45
N LEU A 286 -15.79 21.16 38.23
CA LEU A 286 -17.08 21.84 38.33
C LEU A 286 -16.97 23.29 37.85
N MET A 287 -17.90 23.70 36.98
CA MET A 287 -18.00 25.08 36.49
C MET A 287 -19.44 25.42 36.09
N GLY A 288 -19.99 26.52 36.62
CA GLY A 288 -21.34 26.98 36.28
C GLY A 288 -22.45 26.01 36.74
N GLY A 289 -22.27 25.35 37.90
CA GLY A 289 -23.21 24.35 38.41
C GLY A 289 -23.20 23.01 37.66
N ARG A 290 -22.33 22.85 36.65
CA ARG A 290 -22.16 21.63 35.84
C ARG A 290 -20.88 20.90 36.24
N THR A 291 -20.86 19.59 36.02
CA THR A 291 -19.74 18.68 36.36
C THR A 291 -19.16 18.05 35.10
N PHE A 292 -17.84 17.93 35.02
CA PHE A 292 -17.05 17.52 33.86
C PHE A 292 -15.95 16.53 34.25
N GLU A 293 -15.47 15.73 33.30
CA GLU A 293 -14.50 14.66 33.52
C GLU A 293 -13.03 15.11 33.34
N CYS A 294 -12.78 16.07 32.45
CA CYS A 294 -11.48 16.72 32.26
C CYS A 294 -11.66 18.22 31.95
N LEU A 295 -10.58 19.01 32.01
CA LEU A 295 -10.64 20.43 31.66
C LEU A 295 -11.01 20.67 30.18
N ASP A 296 -10.58 19.81 29.24
CA ASP A 296 -10.94 19.97 27.83
C ASP A 296 -12.44 19.71 27.58
N ALA A 297 -13.11 18.91 28.41
CA ALA A 297 -14.57 18.79 28.38
C ALA A 297 -15.28 20.09 28.80
N VAL A 298 -14.70 20.85 29.76
CA VAL A 298 -15.16 22.20 30.11
C VAL A 298 -15.00 23.15 28.91
N ILE A 299 -13.81 23.16 28.29
CA ILE A 299 -13.50 24.03 27.15
C ILE A 299 -14.34 23.70 25.92
N ASN A 300 -14.46 22.43 25.55
CA ASN A 300 -15.25 22.00 24.39
C ASN A 300 -16.75 22.17 24.59
N ARG A 301 -17.24 22.22 25.84
CA ARG A 301 -18.62 22.65 26.14
C ARG A 301 -18.78 24.14 25.86
N TYR A 302 -17.94 24.99 26.45
CA TYR A 302 -18.05 26.45 26.33
C TYR A 302 -17.52 27.04 25.01
N ARG A 303 -16.94 26.21 24.13
CA ARG A 303 -16.76 26.49 22.69
C ARG A 303 -18.06 26.38 21.88
N LYS A 304 -18.98 25.51 22.31
CA LYS A 304 -20.25 25.21 21.59
C LYS A 304 -21.46 25.91 22.22
N GLU A 305 -21.47 26.05 23.53
CA GLU A 305 -22.48 26.79 24.29
C GLU A 305 -21.93 28.10 24.83
N GLN A 306 -22.81 29.08 24.96
CA GLN A 306 -22.47 30.39 25.51
C GLN A 306 -21.98 30.27 26.97
N ILE A 307 -20.82 30.85 27.24
CA ILE A 307 -20.25 30.99 28.60
C ILE A 307 -20.70 32.30 29.26
N VAL A 308 -20.99 33.30 28.43
CA VAL A 308 -21.63 34.58 28.76
C VAL A 308 -22.61 34.88 27.63
N GLU A 309 -23.70 35.59 27.91
CA GLU A 309 -24.73 35.94 26.91
C GLU A 309 -24.10 36.47 25.61
N GLY A 310 -24.43 35.82 24.48
CA GLY A 310 -23.91 36.14 23.15
C GLY A 310 -22.49 35.63 22.83
N HIS A 311 -21.75 35.06 23.78
CA HIS A 311 -20.32 34.74 23.62
C HIS A 311 -19.95 33.28 23.98
N CYS A 312 -19.25 32.61 23.06
CA CYS A 312 -18.61 31.31 23.25
C CYS A 312 -17.08 31.46 23.19
N LEU A 313 -16.33 30.54 23.79
CA LEU A 313 -14.88 30.46 23.66
C LEU A 313 -14.51 30.21 22.18
N SER A 314 -13.69 31.08 21.57
CA SER A 314 -13.28 30.90 20.17
C SER A 314 -11.86 30.31 20.06
N HIS A 315 -10.83 31.15 20.18
CA HIS A 315 -9.45 30.77 19.90
C HIS A 315 -8.60 30.67 21.18
N PRO A 316 -7.77 29.61 21.33
CA PRO A 316 -6.89 29.46 22.48
C PRO A 316 -5.65 30.34 22.37
N VAL A 317 -5.18 30.89 23.49
CA VAL A 317 -3.80 31.37 23.60
C VAL A 317 -2.87 30.18 23.77
N VAL A 318 -2.00 29.96 22.80
CA VAL A 318 -1.07 28.82 22.79
C VAL A 318 0.08 29.05 23.77
N ASN A 319 0.27 28.10 24.68
CA ASN A 319 1.48 27.96 25.48
C ASN A 319 2.62 27.43 24.59
N GLY A 320 3.72 28.19 24.48
CA GLY A 320 4.90 27.78 23.70
C GLY A 320 5.71 26.63 24.33
N SER A 321 5.47 26.33 25.60
CA SER A 321 6.16 25.30 26.37
C SER A 321 5.35 23.98 26.40
N GLN A 322 5.42 23.21 25.31
CA GLN A 322 5.35 21.76 25.47
C GLN A 322 6.57 21.29 26.28
N PRO A 323 6.45 20.26 27.14
CA PRO A 323 7.60 19.73 27.88
C PRO A 323 8.70 19.23 26.93
N GLU A 324 9.97 19.46 27.29
CA GLU A 324 11.14 19.39 26.39
C GLU A 324 11.58 17.97 25.97
N PHE A 325 10.67 17.17 25.43
CA PHE A 325 10.96 15.85 24.82
C PHE A 325 11.56 15.95 23.41
N ASN A 326 12.26 17.05 23.10
CA ASN A 326 12.86 17.39 21.80
C ASN A 326 14.39 17.24 21.81
N GLN A 327 14.88 16.04 22.12
CA GLN A 327 16.22 15.62 21.69
C GLN A 327 16.13 14.93 20.31
N PRO A 328 16.74 15.48 19.25
CA PRO A 328 16.66 14.91 17.91
C PRO A 328 17.62 13.72 17.69
N MET A 329 17.25 12.83 16.75
CA MET A 329 18.14 11.87 16.06
C MET A 329 18.87 10.77 16.87
N LYS A 330 18.15 10.01 17.71
CA LYS A 330 18.59 8.64 18.10
C LYS A 330 17.53 7.52 18.02
N HIS A 331 16.24 7.83 17.91
CA HIS A 331 15.18 6.87 18.25
C HIS A 331 14.66 5.93 17.14
N ILE A 332 15.06 6.06 15.86
CA ILE A 332 14.49 5.22 14.78
C ILE A 332 14.70 3.72 15.08
N SER A 333 15.92 3.31 15.41
CA SER A 333 16.22 1.90 15.76
C SER A 333 15.77 1.48 17.18
N ALA A 334 15.19 2.40 17.97
CA ALA A 334 14.48 2.06 19.19
C ALA A 334 12.99 1.79 18.87
N ALA A 335 12.36 2.66 18.08
CA ALA A 335 10.99 2.48 17.60
C ALA A 335 10.82 1.18 16.80
N GLU A 336 11.76 0.87 15.89
CA GLU A 336 11.80 -0.42 15.16
C GLU A 336 11.74 -1.63 16.10
N LYS A 337 12.42 -1.58 17.25
CA LYS A 337 12.45 -2.68 18.22
C LYS A 337 11.16 -2.78 19.03
N ILE A 338 10.67 -1.64 19.54
CA ILE A 338 9.40 -1.55 20.28
C ILE A 338 8.25 -2.12 19.43
N TYR A 339 8.22 -1.76 18.15
CA TYR A 339 7.23 -2.26 17.20
C TYR A 339 7.45 -3.72 16.77
N ALA A 340 8.70 -4.20 16.73
CA ALA A 340 8.97 -5.63 16.55
C ALA A 340 8.46 -6.45 17.74
N THR A 341 8.71 -6.01 18.99
CA THR A 341 8.21 -6.68 20.21
C THR A 341 6.69 -6.71 20.26
N LEU A 342 6.01 -5.60 19.92
CA LEU A 342 4.54 -5.55 19.81
C LEU A 342 4.00 -6.60 18.82
N ARG A 343 4.72 -6.85 17.72
CA ARG A 343 4.38 -7.90 16.74
C ARG A 343 4.66 -9.30 17.28
N GLU A 344 5.82 -9.53 17.90
CA GLU A 344 6.17 -10.83 18.51
C GLU A 344 5.20 -11.23 19.65
N CYS A 345 4.58 -10.26 20.35
CA CYS A 345 3.48 -10.52 21.29
C CYS A 345 2.19 -10.95 20.57
N ARG A 346 1.85 -10.35 19.41
CA ARG A 346 0.68 -10.74 18.61
C ARG A 346 0.86 -12.13 17.97
N ASP A 347 2.04 -12.41 17.42
CA ASP A 347 2.41 -13.69 16.77
C ASP A 347 2.25 -14.91 17.70
N GLN A 348 2.31 -14.73 19.02
CA GLN A 348 2.19 -15.83 19.98
C GLN A 348 0.74 -16.28 20.22
N ASN A 349 -0.26 -15.41 20.07
CA ASN A 349 -1.67 -15.74 20.33
C ASN A 349 -2.35 -16.47 19.17
N ILE A 350 -1.92 -16.24 17.92
CA ILE A 350 -2.53 -16.79 16.70
C ILE A 350 -2.26 -18.32 16.53
N LEU A 351 -1.32 -18.88 17.30
CA LEU A 351 -0.61 -20.12 16.94
C LEU A 351 -1.34 -21.47 17.18
N LYS A 352 -2.67 -21.56 17.01
CA LYS A 352 -3.48 -22.77 17.35
C LYS A 352 -4.59 -23.21 16.36
N LYS A 353 -4.37 -23.15 15.04
CA LYS A 353 -5.00 -24.07 14.04
C LYS A 353 -4.23 -24.08 12.71
N THR A 354 -4.53 -25.07 11.86
CA THR A 354 -4.03 -25.18 10.48
C THR A 354 -5.20 -25.47 9.51
N LYS A 355 -6.37 -24.87 9.77
CA LYS A 355 -7.50 -24.90 8.82
C LYS A 355 -7.40 -23.65 7.93
N GLY A 356 -8.40 -23.39 7.10
CA GLY A 356 -8.50 -22.13 6.35
C GLY A 356 -7.49 -21.88 5.22
N ILE A 357 -6.55 -22.78 4.89
CA ILE A 357 -5.62 -22.57 3.75
C ILE A 357 -6.40 -22.41 2.44
N LYS A 358 -6.15 -21.31 1.71
CA LYS A 358 -6.78 -20.97 0.42
C LYS A 358 -5.85 -21.12 -0.79
N HIS A 359 -4.57 -20.82 -0.62
CA HIS A 359 -3.54 -20.97 -1.65
C HIS A 359 -2.20 -21.28 -0.99
N HIS A 360 -1.32 -22.06 -1.65
CA HIS A 360 0.01 -22.37 -1.13
C HIS A 360 1.00 -22.71 -2.25
N GLY A 361 2.29 -22.46 -2.02
CA GLY A 361 3.31 -22.70 -3.04
C GLY A 361 4.69 -22.16 -2.64
N TYR A 362 5.61 -22.07 -3.61
CA TYR A 362 6.93 -21.49 -3.38
C TYR A 362 7.03 -20.09 -3.97
N LEU A 363 7.58 -19.15 -3.19
CA LEU A 363 7.96 -17.81 -3.66
C LEU A 363 9.40 -17.50 -3.21
N MET A 364 10.04 -16.61 -3.94
CA MET A 364 11.33 -16.03 -3.56
C MET A 364 11.07 -14.79 -2.68
N LYS A 365 11.35 -14.86 -1.38
CA LYS A 365 11.39 -13.65 -0.52
C LYS A 365 12.76 -13.00 -0.62
N LYS A 366 12.81 -11.66 -0.68
CA LYS A 366 14.07 -10.95 -0.44
C LYS A 366 14.47 -11.04 1.04
N SER A 367 15.76 -11.24 1.31
CA SER A 367 16.32 -11.17 2.65
C SER A 367 16.39 -9.72 3.14
N ASP A 368 16.00 -9.50 4.39
CA ASP A 368 15.97 -8.19 5.02
C ASP A 368 17.36 -7.79 5.58
N LYS A 369 18.28 -8.76 5.67
CA LYS A 369 19.66 -8.59 6.17
C LYS A 369 20.74 -8.69 5.07
N THR A 370 20.37 -9.12 3.85
CA THR A 370 21.30 -9.33 2.73
C THR A 370 20.60 -9.08 1.40
N THR A 371 21.34 -8.70 0.35
CA THR A 371 20.74 -8.45 -0.99
C THR A 371 20.15 -9.69 -1.67
N LYS A 372 20.41 -10.90 -1.13
CA LYS A 372 20.04 -12.19 -1.71
C LYS A 372 18.54 -12.49 -1.57
N TRP A 373 18.02 -13.22 -2.55
CA TRP A 373 16.69 -13.82 -2.53
C TRP A 373 16.77 -15.25 -1.98
N LYS A 374 15.74 -15.69 -1.23
CA LYS A 374 15.61 -17.08 -0.76
C LYS A 374 14.24 -17.64 -1.12
N GLN A 375 14.22 -18.86 -1.67
CA GLN A 375 13.00 -19.63 -1.85
C GLN A 375 12.45 -20.07 -0.49
N LEU A 376 11.16 -19.80 -0.25
CA LEU A 376 10.43 -20.20 0.94
C LEU A 376 9.07 -20.77 0.50
N TYR A 377 8.47 -21.61 1.33
CA TYR A 377 7.12 -22.10 1.13
C TYR A 377 6.13 -21.16 1.81
N PHE A 378 5.13 -20.69 1.08
CA PHE A 378 4.11 -19.76 1.54
C PHE A 378 2.75 -20.44 1.58
N ALA A 379 1.92 -20.08 2.56
CA ALA A 379 0.53 -20.51 2.69
C ALA A 379 -0.35 -19.31 3.08
N LEU A 380 -1.37 -19.04 2.26
CA LEU A 380 -2.42 -18.06 2.51
C LEU A 380 -3.51 -18.73 3.35
N ILE A 381 -3.71 -18.26 4.58
CA ILE A 381 -4.69 -18.76 5.56
C ILE A 381 -5.80 -17.73 5.71
N VAL A 382 -7.06 -18.17 5.62
CA VAL A 382 -8.26 -17.36 5.82
C VAL A 382 -9.16 -18.07 6.83
N GLU A 383 -9.27 -17.52 8.05
CA GLU A 383 -10.18 -18.03 9.10
C GLU A 383 -11.09 -16.87 9.58
N GLY A 384 -12.33 -16.84 9.12
CA GLY A 384 -13.28 -15.77 9.44
C GLY A 384 -12.92 -14.44 8.75
N SER A 385 -12.72 -13.39 9.54
CA SER A 385 -12.21 -12.08 9.10
C SER A 385 -10.68 -12.05 9.00
N GLU A 386 -9.96 -12.91 9.73
CA GLU A 386 -8.51 -12.95 9.73
C GLU A 386 -7.96 -13.54 8.43
N THR A 387 -7.00 -12.84 7.80
CA THR A 387 -6.29 -13.35 6.62
C THR A 387 -4.79 -13.10 6.70
N HIS A 388 -4.05 -14.20 6.77
CA HIS A 388 -2.61 -14.20 7.02
C HIS A 388 -1.85 -14.91 5.90
N LEU A 389 -0.71 -14.34 5.48
CA LEU A 389 0.24 -14.98 4.56
C LEU A 389 1.46 -15.49 5.35
N CYS A 390 1.40 -16.76 5.75
CA CYS A 390 2.44 -17.41 6.53
C CYS A 390 3.55 -17.99 5.62
N PHE A 391 4.82 -17.90 6.04
CA PHE A 391 5.95 -18.46 5.30
C PHE A 391 6.87 -19.36 6.14
N TYR A 392 7.44 -20.37 5.49
CA TYR A 392 8.15 -21.50 6.09
C TYR A 392 9.42 -21.81 5.31
N ASP A 393 10.47 -22.32 5.97
CA ASP A 393 11.68 -22.79 5.28
C ASP A 393 11.45 -24.07 4.45
N ASN A 394 10.37 -24.84 4.71
CA ASN A 394 9.83 -25.93 3.89
C ASN A 394 8.42 -26.32 4.39
N PRO A 395 7.57 -26.98 3.57
CA PRO A 395 6.20 -27.35 3.94
C PRO A 395 6.07 -28.40 5.07
N LYS A 396 7.16 -29.02 5.54
CA LYS A 396 7.12 -30.00 6.65
C LYS A 396 7.31 -29.34 8.03
N LYS A 397 7.43 -28.00 8.10
CA LYS A 397 7.54 -27.25 9.36
C LYS A 397 6.15 -26.82 9.85
N THR A 398 5.82 -27.14 11.09
CA THR A 398 4.57 -26.75 11.75
C THR A 398 4.56 -25.29 12.22
N LYS A 399 5.68 -24.78 12.73
CA LYS A 399 5.82 -23.35 13.09
C LYS A 399 6.25 -22.53 11.87
N PRO A 400 5.55 -21.42 11.52
CA PRO A 400 5.99 -20.48 10.49
C PRO A 400 7.30 -19.78 10.90
N LYS A 401 8.05 -19.35 9.89
CA LYS A 401 9.25 -18.50 10.03
C LYS A 401 8.87 -17.03 10.24
N GLY A 402 7.67 -16.66 9.79
CA GLY A 402 7.00 -15.38 9.99
C GLY A 402 5.65 -15.40 9.30
N LEU A 403 4.83 -14.41 9.60
CA LEU A 403 3.54 -14.15 8.95
C LEU A 403 3.49 -12.71 8.45
N ILE A 404 2.55 -12.42 7.57
CA ILE A 404 2.18 -11.08 7.13
C ILE A 404 0.67 -11.01 7.27
N ASP A 405 0.17 -10.05 8.04
CA ASP A 405 -1.28 -9.81 8.12
C ASP A 405 -1.71 -9.04 6.87
N LEU A 406 -2.59 -9.65 6.07
CA LEU A 406 -3.09 -9.00 4.85
C LEU A 406 -4.22 -8.02 5.17
N SER A 407 -4.91 -8.16 6.31
CA SER A 407 -6.00 -7.24 6.70
C SER A 407 -5.50 -5.80 6.92
N CYS A 408 -4.21 -5.63 7.24
CA CYS A 408 -3.53 -4.33 7.37
C CYS A 408 -2.41 -4.07 6.33
N ALA A 409 -2.27 -4.91 5.29
CA ALA A 409 -1.29 -4.74 4.22
C ALA A 409 -1.88 -4.40 2.85
N TYR A 410 -1.16 -3.58 2.08
CA TYR A 410 -1.47 -3.21 0.70
C TYR A 410 -0.47 -3.89 -0.26
N MET A 411 -0.91 -4.33 -1.43
CA MET A 411 -0.02 -4.89 -2.45
C MET A 411 0.36 -3.83 -3.49
N TYR A 412 1.65 -3.57 -3.66
CA TYR A 412 2.19 -2.63 -4.63
C TYR A 412 2.89 -3.41 -5.77
N GLN A 413 2.74 -2.94 -7.01
CA GLN A 413 3.53 -3.42 -8.14
C GLN A 413 5.02 -3.03 -7.96
N CYS A 414 5.95 -3.93 -8.29
CA CYS A 414 7.38 -3.66 -8.32
C CYS A 414 7.86 -3.74 -9.78
N HIS A 415 8.30 -2.62 -10.37
CA HIS A 415 8.75 -2.61 -11.76
C HIS A 415 10.03 -3.44 -11.94
N GLU A 416 10.18 -4.17 -13.06
CA GLU A 416 11.31 -5.08 -13.27
C GLU A 416 12.68 -4.38 -13.12
N SER A 417 12.71 -3.08 -13.44
CA SER A 417 13.86 -2.19 -13.23
C SER A 417 14.44 -2.21 -11.82
N PHE A 418 13.62 -2.33 -10.77
CA PHE A 418 14.04 -2.03 -9.39
C PHE A 418 15.01 -3.09 -8.84
N TRP A 419 14.67 -4.37 -9.07
CA TRP A 419 15.47 -5.52 -8.68
C TRP A 419 16.19 -6.21 -9.84
N GLU A 420 16.12 -5.64 -11.05
CA GLU A 420 16.64 -6.23 -12.31
C GLU A 420 16.10 -7.66 -12.51
N ARG A 421 14.80 -7.85 -12.21
CA ARG A 421 14.13 -9.15 -12.15
C ARG A 421 12.64 -9.03 -12.42
N GLN A 422 12.11 -9.91 -13.27
CA GLN A 422 10.69 -9.99 -13.61
C GLN A 422 9.87 -10.68 -12.50
N PHE A 423 8.54 -10.57 -12.59
CA PHE A 423 7.58 -11.20 -11.67
C PHE A 423 7.77 -10.84 -10.19
N CYS A 424 8.31 -9.65 -9.93
CA CYS A 424 8.46 -9.07 -8.60
C CYS A 424 7.19 -8.31 -8.19
N PHE A 425 6.79 -8.45 -6.94
CA PHE A 425 5.74 -7.67 -6.30
C PHE A 425 6.09 -7.43 -4.83
N GLN A 426 5.43 -6.49 -4.17
CA GLN A 426 5.73 -6.19 -2.77
C GLN A 426 4.47 -5.95 -1.93
N ILE A 427 4.47 -6.52 -0.74
CA ILE A 427 3.40 -6.37 0.24
C ILE A 427 3.87 -5.35 1.27
N VAL A 428 3.12 -4.26 1.40
CA VAL A 428 3.38 -3.11 2.27
C VAL A 428 2.40 -3.17 3.43
N GLU A 429 2.83 -3.80 4.52
CA GLU A 429 2.05 -3.90 5.75
C GLU A 429 2.09 -2.56 6.49
N ARG A 430 0.92 -1.93 6.65
CA ARG A 430 0.73 -0.64 7.34
C ARG A 430 0.04 -0.81 8.71
N ALA A 431 0.35 -1.89 9.41
CA ALA A 431 -0.11 -2.16 10.78
C ALA A 431 0.24 -1.06 11.81
N LEU A 432 1.13 -0.12 11.45
CA LEU A 432 1.71 0.87 12.35
C LEU A 432 1.87 2.21 11.60
N PRO A 433 1.36 3.35 12.11
CA PRO A 433 1.31 4.62 11.38
C PRO A 433 2.64 5.13 10.84
N CYS A 434 3.72 4.88 11.59
CA CYS A 434 5.07 5.35 11.28
C CYS A 434 6.03 4.23 10.83
N LEU A 435 5.54 3.00 10.59
CA LEU A 435 6.40 1.86 10.25
C LEU A 435 5.73 0.93 9.21
N ALA A 436 5.86 1.28 7.93
CA ALA A 436 5.46 0.40 6.82
C ALA A 436 6.48 -0.74 6.65
N THR A 437 6.03 -2.00 6.81
CA THR A 437 6.89 -3.18 6.64
C THR A 437 6.76 -3.71 5.20
N ILE A 438 7.82 -3.55 4.40
CA ILE A 438 7.81 -3.92 2.97
C ILE A 438 8.43 -5.31 2.76
N THR A 439 7.60 -6.30 2.44
CA THR A 439 8.06 -7.63 2.02
C THR A 439 8.09 -7.73 0.50
N TYR A 440 9.29 -7.77 -0.07
CA TYR A 440 9.52 -8.01 -1.50
C TYR A 440 9.46 -9.51 -1.81
N LEU A 441 8.61 -9.86 -2.78
CA LEU A 441 8.36 -11.23 -3.25
C LEU A 441 8.62 -11.31 -4.76
N CYS A 442 8.91 -12.51 -5.24
CA CYS A 442 9.09 -12.79 -6.65
C CYS A 442 8.63 -14.22 -6.96
N ALA A 443 7.83 -14.37 -8.01
CA ALA A 443 7.46 -15.67 -8.58
C ALA A 443 8.56 -16.18 -9.54
N ASN A 444 8.39 -17.40 -10.06
CA ASN A 444 9.38 -18.01 -10.96
C ASN A 444 9.02 -17.84 -12.45
N ASN A 445 7.73 -17.65 -12.78
CA ASN A 445 7.21 -17.44 -14.13
C ASN A 445 5.93 -16.58 -14.07
N LEU A 446 5.40 -16.19 -15.24
CA LEU A 446 4.18 -15.37 -15.34
C LEU A 446 2.91 -16.06 -14.80
N GLU A 447 2.82 -17.37 -14.98
CA GLU A 447 1.69 -18.19 -14.52
C GLU A 447 1.58 -18.16 -12.99
N THR A 448 2.62 -18.59 -12.28
CA THR A 448 2.67 -18.55 -10.81
C THR A 448 2.63 -17.13 -10.26
N TYR A 449 3.08 -16.12 -11.03
CA TYR A 449 2.87 -14.71 -10.67
C TYR A 449 1.38 -14.38 -10.61
N ASN A 450 0.64 -14.63 -11.68
CA ASN A 450 -0.79 -14.35 -11.76
C ASN A 450 -1.58 -15.11 -10.68
N GLU A 451 -1.31 -16.41 -10.48
CA GLU A 451 -1.96 -17.22 -9.43
C GLU A 451 -1.79 -16.63 -8.03
N TRP A 452 -0.59 -16.17 -7.69
CA TRP A 452 -0.31 -15.55 -6.38
C TRP A 452 -0.92 -14.15 -6.26
N ILE A 453 -0.90 -13.36 -7.33
CA ILE A 453 -1.52 -12.03 -7.39
C ILE A 453 -3.05 -12.15 -7.18
N ASP A 454 -3.73 -13.01 -7.93
CA ASP A 454 -5.18 -13.24 -7.80
C ASP A 454 -5.57 -13.83 -6.45
N SER A 455 -4.67 -14.57 -5.79
CA SER A 455 -4.89 -15.12 -4.45
C SER A 455 -4.68 -14.10 -3.33
N ILE A 456 -3.68 -13.22 -3.43
CA ILE A 456 -3.28 -12.26 -2.37
C ILE A 456 -4.00 -10.91 -2.51
N LYS A 457 -4.10 -10.35 -3.72
CA LYS A 457 -4.64 -9.00 -3.95
C LYS A 457 -6.06 -8.81 -3.37
N PRO A 458 -7.01 -9.77 -3.50
CA PRO A 458 -8.34 -9.66 -2.90
C PRO A 458 -8.40 -9.93 -1.38
N ARG A 459 -7.25 -9.96 -0.70
CA ARG A 459 -7.08 -10.24 0.74
C ARG A 459 -6.29 -9.18 1.49
N CYS A 460 -5.49 -8.38 0.78
CA CYS A 460 -4.97 -7.12 1.27
C CYS A 460 -6.09 -6.20 1.81
N VAL A 461 -5.72 -5.17 2.59
CA VAL A 461 -6.61 -4.10 3.08
C VAL A 461 -7.58 -3.77 1.97
N SER A 462 -8.87 -3.99 2.24
CA SER A 462 -9.90 -3.98 1.21
C SER A 462 -9.75 -2.72 0.38
N GLN A 463 -9.37 -2.86 -0.90
CA GLN A 463 -9.08 -1.74 -1.82
C GLN A 463 -10.35 -0.99 -2.24
N ILE A 464 -11.37 -1.04 -1.37
CA ILE A 464 -12.76 -1.28 -1.68
C ILE A 464 -13.59 -0.90 -0.44
N SER A 465 -14.56 0.00 -0.62
CA SER A 465 -15.55 0.35 0.41
C SER A 465 -16.46 -0.83 0.78
N LYS A 466 -17.11 -0.77 1.96
CA LYS A 466 -18.26 -1.64 2.37
C LYS A 466 -19.45 -1.61 1.39
N ALA A 467 -19.35 -0.82 0.33
CA ALA A 467 -20.25 -0.77 -0.81
C ALA A 467 -20.01 -1.83 -1.90
N GLN A 468 -18.77 -2.07 -2.34
CA GLN A 468 -18.56 -2.97 -3.50
C GLN A 468 -18.79 -4.44 -3.12
N SER A 469 -18.74 -4.78 -1.83
CA SER A 469 -19.22 -6.09 -1.32
C SER A 469 -20.74 -6.31 -1.53
N LYS A 470 -21.50 -5.27 -1.90
CA LYS A 470 -22.92 -5.35 -2.28
C LYS A 470 -23.14 -5.44 -3.79
N VAL A 471 -22.13 -5.14 -4.63
CA VAL A 471 -22.25 -5.11 -6.10
C VAL A 471 -21.11 -5.92 -6.73
N PRO A 472 -21.35 -7.16 -7.18
CA PRO A 472 -20.31 -7.98 -7.79
C PRO A 472 -19.76 -7.33 -9.07
N ARG A 473 -18.47 -7.57 -9.33
CA ARG A 473 -17.66 -7.02 -10.45
C ARG A 473 -17.45 -5.49 -10.47
N LEU A 474 -18.06 -4.71 -9.58
CA LEU A 474 -17.71 -3.30 -9.41
C LEU A 474 -16.25 -3.19 -8.91
N ARG A 475 -15.41 -2.39 -9.57
CA ARG A 475 -13.97 -2.24 -9.24
C ARG A 475 -13.48 -0.82 -9.47
N GLU A 476 -12.66 -0.29 -8.57
CA GLU A 476 -11.80 0.87 -8.89
C GLU A 476 -10.62 0.42 -9.76
N LEU A 477 -10.29 1.24 -10.77
CA LEU A 477 -9.14 1.08 -11.64
C LEU A 477 -8.26 2.32 -11.49
N ARG A 478 -7.04 2.13 -10.95
CA ARG A 478 -6.06 3.22 -10.80
C ARG A 478 -4.78 2.83 -11.53
N CYS A 479 -4.42 3.58 -12.57
CA CYS A 479 -3.26 3.32 -13.41
C CYS A 479 -2.40 4.60 -13.54
N LEU A 480 -1.09 4.46 -13.48
CA LEU A 480 -0.12 5.53 -13.64
C LEU A 480 0.90 5.11 -14.70
N ASN A 481 0.89 5.79 -15.86
CA ASN A 481 2.04 5.79 -16.76
C ASN A 481 2.92 7.00 -16.43
N LEU A 482 4.19 6.74 -16.15
CA LEU A 482 5.24 7.71 -15.91
C LEU A 482 6.40 7.44 -16.88
N GLN A 483 6.77 8.42 -17.69
CA GLN A 483 8.02 8.41 -18.44
C GLN A 483 8.97 9.47 -17.88
N VAL A 484 10.14 9.03 -17.44
CA VAL A 484 11.24 9.92 -17.01
C VAL A 484 12.06 10.25 -18.25
N LEU A 485 11.92 11.47 -18.76
CA LEU A 485 12.50 11.87 -20.05
C LEU A 485 13.95 12.32 -19.90
N GLU A 486 14.17 13.46 -19.26
CA GLU A 486 15.47 14.14 -19.15
C GLU A 486 15.53 15.02 -17.89
N ALA A 487 16.72 15.29 -17.38
CA ALA A 487 16.94 16.39 -16.41
C ALA A 487 17.84 17.46 -17.02
N HIS A 488 17.63 18.71 -16.60
CA HIS A 488 18.43 19.85 -17.04
C HIS A 488 19.02 20.59 -15.82
N ARG A 489 20.27 21.06 -15.96
CA ARG A 489 21.02 21.81 -14.94
C ARG A 489 21.29 21.04 -13.64
N LEU A 490 21.47 19.71 -13.69
CA LEU A 490 21.94 18.99 -12.50
C LEU A 490 23.37 19.45 -12.14
N PRO A 491 23.71 19.66 -10.85
CA PRO A 491 25.03 20.07 -10.44
C PRO A 491 26.04 18.91 -10.60
N PHE A 492 26.62 18.78 -11.79
CA PHE A 492 27.45 17.64 -12.22
C PHE A 492 28.64 17.31 -11.29
N LYS A 493 29.15 18.29 -10.52
CA LYS A 493 30.21 18.09 -9.51
C LYS A 493 29.73 17.31 -8.29
N LEU A 494 28.44 17.39 -7.96
CA LEU A 494 27.78 16.64 -6.89
C LEU A 494 27.14 15.34 -7.43
N VAL A 495 26.62 15.40 -8.66
CA VAL A 495 25.85 14.33 -9.30
C VAL A 495 26.47 13.92 -10.65
N PRO A 496 27.71 13.36 -10.70
CA PRO A 496 28.32 12.99 -11.97
C PRO A 496 27.61 11.83 -12.68
N HIS A 497 26.98 10.93 -11.91
CA HIS A 497 26.33 9.71 -12.39
C HIS A 497 24.89 9.60 -11.86
N PRO A 498 23.96 10.41 -12.36
CA PRO A 498 22.56 10.44 -11.90
C PRO A 498 21.76 9.21 -12.32
N TYR A 499 20.85 8.79 -11.44
CA TYR A 499 19.67 7.98 -11.76
C TYR A 499 18.49 8.40 -10.88
N CYS A 500 17.28 8.06 -11.31
CA CYS A 500 16.06 8.32 -10.56
C CYS A 500 15.56 7.04 -9.86
N VAL A 501 14.98 7.18 -8.68
CA VAL A 501 14.20 6.14 -7.98
C VAL A 501 12.77 6.63 -7.85
N ILE A 502 11.82 5.82 -8.30
CA ILE A 502 10.40 6.12 -8.33
C ILE A 502 9.74 5.49 -7.10
N SER A 503 8.92 6.26 -6.40
CA SER A 503 8.24 5.85 -5.17
C SER A 503 6.78 6.30 -5.13
N LEU A 504 5.89 5.50 -4.54
CA LEU A 504 4.49 5.82 -4.29
C LEU A 504 4.24 5.84 -2.78
N ASN A 505 3.76 6.94 -2.21
CA ASN A 505 3.69 7.14 -0.74
C ASN A 505 5.00 6.72 -0.02
N GLN A 506 6.16 7.15 -0.54
CA GLN A 506 7.52 6.77 -0.09
C GLN A 506 7.88 5.27 -0.21
N VAL A 507 6.99 4.42 -0.74
CA VAL A 507 7.30 3.03 -1.09
C VAL A 507 8.02 2.99 -2.44
N LYS A 508 9.30 2.63 -2.46
CA LYS A 508 10.11 2.53 -3.68
C LYS A 508 9.60 1.39 -4.58
N ILE A 509 9.40 1.66 -5.87
CA ILE A 509 8.78 0.74 -6.84
C ILE A 509 9.59 0.56 -8.15
N GLY A 510 10.48 1.49 -8.49
CA GLY A 510 11.20 1.52 -9.76
C GLY A 510 12.49 2.32 -9.69
N LYS A 511 13.39 2.14 -10.66
CA LYS A 511 14.57 3.00 -10.86
C LYS A 511 14.91 3.14 -12.33
N THR A 512 15.50 4.26 -12.75
CA THR A 512 16.06 4.40 -14.10
C THR A 512 17.48 3.86 -14.19
N ARG A 513 18.01 3.69 -15.40
CA ARG A 513 19.43 3.40 -15.63
C ARG A 513 20.29 4.61 -15.24
N VAL A 514 21.53 4.35 -14.85
CA VAL A 514 22.48 5.42 -14.52
C VAL A 514 23.02 6.06 -15.79
N LYS A 515 22.91 7.38 -15.89
CA LYS A 515 23.39 8.20 -17.01
C LYS A 515 24.55 9.10 -16.53
N SER A 516 24.93 10.10 -17.31
CA SER A 516 25.95 11.10 -16.96
C SER A 516 25.36 12.51 -16.96
N ALA A 517 25.80 13.36 -16.05
CA ALA A 517 25.43 14.78 -15.97
C ALA A 517 26.31 15.65 -16.91
N PRO A 518 25.98 16.93 -17.19
CA PRO A 518 24.95 17.79 -16.56
C PRO A 518 23.50 17.45 -16.93
N ASP A 519 23.25 17.02 -18.16
CA ASP A 519 21.90 16.93 -18.73
C ASP A 519 21.60 15.47 -19.15
N PRO A 520 21.25 14.57 -18.21
CA PRO A 520 20.99 13.17 -18.50
C PRO A 520 19.63 12.97 -19.19
N VAL A 521 19.66 12.30 -20.33
CA VAL A 521 18.45 11.79 -21.01
C VAL A 521 18.26 10.32 -20.62
N TRP A 522 17.09 9.97 -20.09
CA TRP A 522 16.67 8.60 -19.74
C TRP A 522 15.82 7.97 -20.82
N GLU A 523 14.67 8.59 -21.12
CA GLU A 523 13.57 8.06 -21.95
C GLU A 523 13.05 6.69 -21.44
N GLU A 524 12.89 6.56 -20.12
CA GLU A 524 12.51 5.31 -19.46
C GLU A 524 11.07 5.36 -18.93
N GLU A 525 10.25 4.38 -19.34
CA GLU A 525 8.83 4.25 -19.02
C GLU A 525 8.57 3.31 -17.83
N PHE A 526 7.57 3.67 -17.02
CA PHE A 526 7.09 2.93 -15.85
C PHE A 526 5.56 2.87 -15.93
N VAL A 527 5.03 1.73 -16.39
CA VAL A 527 3.58 1.45 -16.39
C VAL A 527 3.23 0.76 -15.07
N LEU A 528 2.34 1.38 -14.31
CA LEU A 528 1.94 0.98 -12.97
C LEU A 528 0.42 0.83 -12.93
N ASP A 529 -0.04 -0.41 -13.02
CA ASP A 529 -1.46 -0.76 -12.96
C ASP A 529 -1.86 -1.08 -11.51
N ASP A 530 -3.15 -1.00 -11.20
CA ASP A 530 -3.71 -1.30 -9.87
C ASP A 530 -3.08 -0.52 -8.70
N VAL A 531 -2.74 0.76 -8.93
CA VAL A 531 -2.17 1.67 -7.93
C VAL A 531 -3.05 1.70 -6.67
N PRO A 532 -2.55 1.28 -5.49
CA PRO A 532 -3.38 1.08 -4.31
C PRO A 532 -4.16 2.32 -3.85
N PRO A 533 -5.37 2.19 -3.28
CA PRO A 533 -6.21 3.34 -2.96
C PRO A 533 -5.64 4.33 -1.94
N ASP A 534 -4.68 3.90 -1.10
CA ASP A 534 -3.98 4.77 -0.16
C ASP A 534 -2.97 5.71 -0.84
N VAL A 535 -2.55 5.40 -2.07
CA VAL A 535 -1.55 6.19 -2.81
C VAL A 535 -2.14 7.53 -3.22
N VAL A 536 -1.56 8.59 -2.66
CA VAL A 536 -1.88 9.99 -2.96
C VAL A 536 -0.71 10.72 -3.61
N SER A 537 0.53 10.29 -3.38
CA SER A 537 1.71 10.98 -3.92
C SER A 537 2.69 10.08 -4.66
N LEU A 538 3.21 10.63 -5.76
CA LEU A 538 4.34 10.13 -6.53
C LEU A 538 5.59 10.92 -6.14
N THR A 539 6.63 10.26 -5.63
CA THR A 539 7.92 10.87 -5.32
C THR A 539 8.99 10.30 -6.26
N ILE A 540 9.80 11.18 -6.86
CA ILE A 540 10.97 10.79 -7.64
C ILE A 540 12.22 11.37 -6.97
N THR A 541 13.08 10.49 -6.48
CA THR A 541 14.34 10.84 -5.82
C THR A 541 15.50 10.65 -6.80
N ILE A 542 16.34 11.66 -6.99
CA ILE A 542 17.59 11.56 -7.74
C ILE A 542 18.70 11.04 -6.82
N LEU A 543 19.43 10.03 -7.29
CA LEU A 543 20.57 9.43 -6.64
C LEU A 543 21.83 9.61 -7.52
N SER A 544 22.95 9.90 -6.87
CA SER A 544 24.29 9.92 -7.48
C SER A 544 24.97 8.57 -7.21
N ARG A 545 25.39 7.86 -8.27
CA ARG A 545 26.08 6.56 -8.10
C ARG A 545 27.52 6.75 -7.61
N GLY A 546 27.82 6.19 -6.44
CA GLY A 546 29.09 6.35 -5.73
C GLY A 546 29.99 5.11 -5.79
N LYS A 547 31.29 5.28 -5.48
CA LYS A 547 32.28 4.18 -5.46
C LYS A 547 32.12 3.17 -4.30
N ARG A 548 31.23 3.42 -3.34
CA ARG A 548 31.04 2.60 -2.12
C ARG A 548 29.59 2.51 -1.66
N LYS A 549 28.86 3.63 -1.76
CA LYS A 549 27.44 3.76 -1.48
C LYS A 549 26.90 4.87 -2.39
N ASP A 550 25.68 4.73 -2.86
CA ASP A 550 24.97 5.77 -3.59
C ASP A 550 24.38 6.80 -2.62
N SER A 551 24.29 8.05 -3.05
CA SER A 551 23.74 9.15 -2.26
C SER A 551 22.48 9.70 -2.91
N GLU A 552 21.39 9.75 -2.15
CA GLU A 552 20.23 10.59 -2.45
C GLU A 552 20.68 12.07 -2.38
N VAL A 553 20.23 12.90 -3.33
CA VAL A 553 20.74 14.27 -3.51
C VAL A 553 19.65 15.32 -3.72
N ALA A 554 18.57 14.96 -4.41
CA ALA A 554 17.41 15.82 -4.63
C ALA A 554 16.15 14.97 -4.85
N GLU A 555 14.97 15.53 -4.67
CA GLU A 555 13.69 14.88 -4.93
C GLU A 555 12.66 15.86 -5.48
N LEU A 556 11.58 15.31 -6.04
CA LEU A 556 10.32 16.01 -6.27
C LEU A 556 9.17 15.10 -5.86
N THR A 557 8.06 15.70 -5.39
CA THR A 557 6.83 14.98 -5.05
C THR A 557 5.64 15.64 -5.73
N ILE A 558 4.79 14.83 -6.35
CA ILE A 558 3.61 15.21 -7.12
C ILE A 558 2.38 14.59 -6.43
N ASP A 559 1.37 15.42 -6.16
CA ASP A 559 0.04 14.97 -5.72
C ASP A 559 -0.73 14.40 -6.92
N LEU A 560 -1.12 13.12 -6.83
CA LEU A 560 -1.92 12.46 -7.86
C LEU A 560 -3.35 13.01 -7.93
N GLY A 561 -3.87 13.58 -6.84
CA GLY A 561 -5.16 14.27 -6.80
C GLY A 561 -5.17 15.60 -7.58
N GLY A 562 -4.00 16.21 -7.78
CA GLY A 562 -3.84 17.41 -8.61
C GLY A 562 -3.75 17.15 -10.11
N LEU A 563 -3.59 15.89 -10.53
CA LEU A 563 -3.48 15.52 -11.95
C LEU A 563 -4.86 15.44 -12.63
N LYS A 564 -4.92 15.84 -13.90
CA LYS A 564 -6.15 15.71 -14.71
C LYS A 564 -6.38 14.24 -15.06
N ASN A 565 -7.45 13.68 -14.52
CA ASN A 565 -7.78 12.25 -14.67
C ASN A 565 -7.78 11.78 -16.13
N GLY A 566 -6.97 10.76 -16.43
CA GLY A 566 -6.80 10.13 -17.73
C GLY A 566 -5.98 10.94 -18.76
N GLN A 567 -5.83 12.25 -18.57
CA GLN A 567 -5.09 13.12 -19.47
C GLN A 567 -3.57 12.97 -19.28
N GLU A 568 -2.84 13.01 -20.39
CA GLU A 568 -1.38 13.07 -20.40
C GLU A 568 -0.88 14.52 -20.28
N THR A 569 0.13 14.72 -19.44
CA THR A 569 0.86 15.99 -19.28
C THR A 569 2.35 15.75 -19.50
N GLU A 570 3.04 16.69 -20.13
CA GLU A 570 4.50 16.65 -20.29
C GLU A 570 5.09 17.99 -19.87
N GLU A 571 5.71 18.02 -18.69
CA GLU A 571 6.09 19.27 -18.01
C GLU A 571 7.46 19.16 -17.31
N TRP A 572 8.05 20.31 -16.99
CA TRP A 572 9.29 20.42 -16.23
C TRP A 572 9.00 20.64 -14.74
N TYR A 573 9.40 19.68 -13.92
CA TYR A 573 9.19 19.70 -12.47
C TYR A 573 10.49 20.16 -11.77
N PRO A 574 10.45 21.20 -10.92
CA PRO A 574 11.63 21.69 -10.21
C PRO A 574 12.08 20.69 -9.14
N LEU A 575 13.39 20.58 -8.93
CA LEU A 575 13.99 19.64 -7.98
C LEU A 575 14.30 20.31 -6.64
N ILE A 576 13.89 19.67 -5.54
CA ILE A 576 14.17 20.08 -4.16
C ILE A 576 15.41 19.33 -3.70
N GLY A 577 16.50 20.08 -3.43
CA GLY A 577 17.77 19.50 -3.00
C GLY A 577 17.82 19.13 -1.51
N MET A 578 18.57 18.08 -1.18
CA MET A 578 18.89 17.73 0.20
C MET A 578 19.92 18.67 0.86
N THR A 579 20.56 19.54 0.08
CA THR A 579 21.38 20.66 0.56
C THR A 579 21.02 21.95 -0.17
N PHE A 580 21.19 23.10 0.49
CA PHE A 580 20.98 24.42 -0.10
C PHE A 580 21.72 24.60 -1.45
N GLY A 581 21.02 25.10 -2.46
CA GLY A 581 21.53 25.32 -3.81
C GLY A 581 20.41 25.22 -4.86
N GLU A 582 20.72 25.52 -6.12
CA GLU A 582 19.85 25.18 -7.25
C GLU A 582 20.15 23.75 -7.74
N TRP A 583 19.09 22.98 -7.98
CA TRP A 583 19.19 21.54 -8.33
C TRP A 583 18.63 21.19 -9.71
N GLY A 584 18.25 22.20 -10.50
CA GLY A 584 17.73 22.02 -11.86
C GLY A 584 16.27 21.57 -11.87
N SER A 585 15.89 20.83 -12.92
CA SER A 585 14.53 20.33 -13.10
C SER A 585 14.51 19.00 -13.86
N LEU A 586 13.46 18.22 -13.66
CA LEU A 586 13.23 16.92 -14.30
C LEU A 586 12.01 17.01 -15.21
N ARG A 587 12.15 16.66 -16.49
CA ARG A 587 11.06 16.60 -17.46
C ARG A 587 10.38 15.24 -17.38
N LEU A 588 9.07 15.26 -17.11
CA LEU A 588 8.26 14.06 -16.93
C LEU A 588 7.07 14.10 -17.88
N ARG A 589 6.75 12.96 -18.49
CA ARG A 589 5.46 12.71 -19.12
C ARG A 589 4.65 11.81 -18.19
N ILE A 590 3.48 12.28 -17.75
CA ILE A 590 2.67 11.62 -16.72
C ILE A 590 1.22 11.53 -17.19
N ARG A 591 0.63 10.36 -16.98
CA ARG A 591 -0.79 10.08 -17.23
C ARG A 591 -1.33 9.24 -16.07
N TYR A 592 -2.19 9.84 -15.24
CA TYR A 592 -2.82 9.17 -14.11
C TYR A 592 -4.32 8.99 -14.36
N LEU A 593 -4.77 7.74 -14.40
CA LEU A 593 -6.17 7.35 -14.49
C LEU A 593 -6.65 6.87 -13.12
N ASN A 594 -7.73 7.45 -12.61
CA ASN A 594 -8.49 6.99 -11.45
C ASN A 594 -9.96 6.90 -11.85
N ASP A 595 -10.43 5.67 -12.06
CA ASP A 595 -11.73 5.42 -12.66
C ASP A 595 -12.48 4.24 -12.04
N LEU A 596 -13.77 4.13 -12.36
CA LEU A 596 -14.66 3.08 -11.86
C LEU A 596 -15.13 2.17 -13.00
N VAL A 597 -14.84 0.88 -12.88
CA VAL A 597 -15.30 -0.19 -13.77
C VAL A 597 -16.60 -0.74 -13.20
N MET A 598 -17.70 -0.52 -13.93
CA MET A 598 -19.02 -1.08 -13.63
C MET A 598 -19.07 -2.57 -14.06
N PRO A 599 -20.10 -3.34 -13.67
CA PRO A 599 -20.32 -4.68 -14.24
C PRO A 599 -20.38 -4.63 -15.78
N SER A 600 -19.81 -5.64 -16.45
CA SER A 600 -19.69 -5.70 -17.92
C SER A 600 -21.02 -5.50 -18.63
N GLU A 601 -22.10 -6.02 -18.02
CA GLU A 601 -23.48 -5.91 -18.48
C GLU A 601 -23.93 -4.46 -18.73
N GLU A 602 -23.50 -3.49 -17.90
CA GLU A 602 -23.83 -2.07 -18.06
C GLU A 602 -23.26 -1.48 -19.37
N TYR A 603 -22.09 -1.96 -19.81
CA TYR A 603 -21.41 -1.46 -21.00
C TYR A 603 -21.93 -2.05 -22.33
N SER A 604 -22.87 -3.01 -22.27
CA SER A 604 -23.44 -3.68 -23.46
C SER A 604 -23.85 -2.72 -24.60
N PRO A 605 -24.49 -1.56 -24.34
CA PRO A 605 -24.87 -0.63 -25.42
C PRO A 605 -23.67 0.05 -26.10
N LEU A 606 -22.56 0.26 -25.38
CA LEU A 606 -21.32 0.79 -25.95
C LEU A 606 -20.61 -0.27 -26.80
N GLN A 607 -20.54 -1.51 -26.29
CA GLN A 607 -19.99 -2.66 -27.03
C GLN A 607 -20.75 -2.86 -28.35
N GLN A 608 -22.08 -2.81 -28.34
CA GLN A 608 -22.90 -2.89 -29.57
C GLN A 608 -22.60 -1.76 -30.56
N LEU A 609 -22.46 -0.50 -30.10
CA LEU A 609 -22.15 0.65 -30.98
C LEU A 609 -20.73 0.63 -31.55
N LEU A 610 -19.78 -0.01 -30.87
CA LEU A 610 -18.42 -0.22 -31.38
C LEU A 610 -18.39 -1.35 -32.43
N LEU A 611 -19.26 -2.36 -32.28
CA LEU A 611 -19.35 -3.55 -33.11
C LEU A 611 -20.30 -3.42 -34.33
N GLU A 612 -20.98 -2.28 -34.52
CA GLU A 612 -21.80 -2.01 -35.71
C GLU A 612 -21.02 -2.26 -37.00
N SER A 613 -21.65 -2.87 -38.01
CA SER A 613 -21.09 -2.93 -39.37
C SER A 613 -20.77 -1.51 -39.87
N GLU A 614 -19.66 -1.38 -40.62
CA GLU A 614 -18.98 -0.11 -40.95
C GLU A 614 -18.28 0.63 -39.80
N LEU A 615 -18.29 0.13 -38.56
CA LEU A 615 -17.42 0.60 -37.46
C LEU A 615 -17.42 2.13 -37.24
N HIS A 616 -18.55 2.80 -37.48
CA HIS A 616 -18.64 4.27 -37.49
C HIS A 616 -18.08 4.92 -36.22
N SER A 617 -18.40 4.35 -35.06
CA SER A 617 -17.90 4.77 -33.74
C SER A 617 -16.38 4.65 -33.63
N VAL A 618 -15.79 3.57 -34.16
CA VAL A 618 -14.34 3.34 -34.14
C VAL A 618 -13.61 4.26 -35.11
N ARG A 619 -14.18 4.48 -36.31
CA ARG A 619 -13.65 5.44 -37.30
C ARG A 619 -13.61 6.86 -36.71
N ALA A 620 -14.70 7.30 -36.05
CA ALA A 620 -14.75 8.59 -35.36
C ALA A 620 -13.69 8.72 -34.24
N LEU A 621 -13.58 7.70 -33.37
CA LEU A 621 -12.55 7.71 -32.32
C LEU A 621 -11.13 7.68 -32.90
N SER A 622 -10.91 7.02 -34.05
CA SER A 622 -9.62 7.05 -34.76
C SER A 622 -9.22 8.44 -35.26
N GLU A 623 -10.19 9.32 -35.52
CA GLU A 623 -9.93 10.69 -36.01
C GLU A 623 -9.69 11.69 -34.87
N LEU A 624 -10.24 11.44 -33.68
CA LEU A 624 -10.09 12.32 -32.51
C LEU A 624 -8.92 11.92 -31.60
N CYS A 625 -8.76 10.63 -31.31
CA CYS A 625 -7.94 10.12 -30.21
C CYS A 625 -6.44 10.00 -30.58
N HIS A 626 -5.83 11.09 -31.08
CA HIS A 626 -4.42 11.09 -31.50
C HIS A 626 -3.43 10.95 -30.32
N ASN A 627 -3.80 11.39 -29.12
CA ASN A 627 -2.98 11.27 -27.91
C ASN A 627 -3.27 9.96 -27.13
N ASP A 628 -4.48 9.41 -27.32
CA ASP A 628 -5.00 8.22 -26.64
C ASP A 628 -5.00 6.97 -27.53
N ARG A 629 -4.30 7.03 -28.67
CA ARG A 629 -4.23 5.99 -29.70
C ARG A 629 -3.82 4.62 -29.15
N ILE A 630 -2.90 4.56 -28.19
CA ILE A 630 -2.41 3.29 -27.62
C ILE A 630 -3.47 2.66 -26.69
N PRO A 631 -4.00 3.36 -25.65
CA PRO A 631 -5.16 2.88 -24.89
C PRO A 631 -6.36 2.48 -25.75
N LEU A 632 -6.68 3.28 -26.78
CA LEU A 632 -7.75 3.00 -27.74
C LEU A 632 -7.48 1.71 -28.51
N ALA A 633 -6.29 1.56 -29.11
CA ALA A 633 -5.91 0.37 -29.87
C ALA A 633 -5.93 -0.90 -29.01
N THR A 634 -5.31 -0.87 -27.83
CA THR A 634 -5.26 -2.02 -26.92
C THR A 634 -6.65 -2.45 -26.47
N SER A 635 -7.52 -1.50 -26.11
CA SER A 635 -8.88 -1.79 -25.65
C SER A 635 -9.76 -2.33 -26.77
N LEU A 636 -9.72 -1.71 -27.96
CA LEU A 636 -10.44 -2.20 -29.14
C LEU A 636 -9.98 -3.61 -29.54
N LEU A 637 -8.67 -3.86 -29.62
CA LEU A 637 -8.14 -5.15 -30.06
C LEU A 637 -8.58 -6.29 -29.14
N LYS A 638 -8.58 -6.07 -27.82
CA LYS A 638 -9.10 -7.03 -26.84
C LYS A 638 -10.62 -7.27 -26.99
N VAL A 639 -11.44 -6.21 -27.07
CA VAL A 639 -12.89 -6.33 -27.23
C VAL A 639 -13.25 -7.08 -28.52
N PHE A 640 -12.62 -6.73 -29.65
CA PHE A 640 -12.86 -7.43 -30.92
C PHE A 640 -12.33 -8.86 -30.93
N ARG A 641 -11.28 -9.18 -30.16
CA ARG A 641 -10.78 -10.55 -29.97
C ARG A 641 -11.74 -11.42 -29.16
N CYS A 642 -12.43 -10.90 -28.14
CA CYS A 642 -13.52 -11.61 -27.46
C CYS A 642 -14.62 -12.02 -28.45
N GLU A 643 -14.97 -11.15 -29.38
CA GLU A 643 -15.98 -11.38 -30.44
C GLU A 643 -15.44 -12.16 -31.65
N LYS A 644 -14.15 -12.52 -31.67
CA LYS A 644 -13.45 -13.15 -32.82
C LYS A 644 -13.51 -12.33 -34.13
N ARG A 645 -13.59 -11.00 -34.01
CA ARG A 645 -13.72 -10.02 -35.11
C ARG A 645 -12.48 -9.14 -35.27
N GLU A 646 -11.35 -9.45 -34.65
CA GLU A 646 -10.14 -8.60 -34.76
C GLU A 646 -9.62 -8.48 -36.20
N THR A 647 -9.79 -9.53 -37.01
CA THR A 647 -9.42 -9.51 -38.44
C THR A 647 -10.32 -8.55 -39.25
N GLU A 648 -11.59 -8.39 -38.85
CA GLU A 648 -12.52 -7.44 -39.49
C GLU A 648 -12.15 -5.99 -39.15
N LEU A 649 -11.86 -5.72 -37.86
CA LEU A 649 -11.38 -4.42 -37.37
C LEU A 649 -10.14 -3.95 -38.13
N LEU A 650 -9.11 -4.80 -38.17
CA LEU A 650 -7.84 -4.51 -38.85
C LEU A 650 -8.05 -4.27 -40.35
N ARG A 651 -8.81 -5.15 -41.01
CA ARG A 651 -9.13 -5.03 -42.44
C ARG A 651 -9.84 -3.70 -42.75
N ILE A 652 -10.92 -3.37 -42.02
CA ILE A 652 -11.74 -2.18 -42.31
C ILE A 652 -10.95 -0.89 -42.04
N LEU A 653 -10.21 -0.80 -40.93
CA LEU A 653 -9.43 0.41 -40.63
C LEU A 653 -8.27 0.60 -41.62
N CYS A 654 -7.52 -0.45 -41.94
CA CYS A 654 -6.46 -0.39 -42.96
C CYS A 654 -7.02 -0.04 -44.36
N GLN A 655 -8.17 -0.59 -44.76
CA GLN A 655 -8.83 -0.22 -46.02
C GLN A 655 -9.34 1.23 -46.02
N THR A 656 -9.79 1.74 -44.87
CA THR A 656 -10.21 3.15 -44.70
C THR A 656 -9.00 4.10 -44.83
N GLU A 657 -7.84 3.72 -44.29
CA GLU A 657 -6.61 4.51 -44.44
C GLU A 657 -6.08 4.49 -45.89
N VAL A 658 -6.07 3.32 -46.55
CA VAL A 658 -5.79 3.21 -48.01
C VAL A 658 -6.75 4.10 -48.82
N ALA A 659 -8.04 4.14 -48.46
CA ALA A 659 -9.02 4.98 -49.13
C ALA A 659 -8.78 6.50 -48.92
N ARG A 660 -8.22 6.90 -47.77
CA ARG A 660 -7.91 8.31 -47.41
C ARG A 660 -6.57 8.82 -47.96
N GLU A 661 -5.55 7.97 -48.04
CA GLU A 661 -4.20 8.36 -48.45
C GLU A 661 -4.15 8.76 -49.94
N ASN A 662 -3.45 9.84 -50.29
CA ASN A 662 -3.29 10.29 -51.67
C ASN A 662 -1.99 9.80 -52.32
N GLU A 663 -0.90 9.65 -51.55
CA GLU A 663 0.42 9.32 -52.10
C GLU A 663 0.89 7.91 -51.70
N THR A 664 1.37 7.13 -52.68
CA THR A 664 1.89 5.77 -52.44
C THR A 664 3.21 5.76 -51.65
N SER A 665 3.85 6.91 -51.46
CA SER A 665 5.08 7.04 -50.66
C SER A 665 4.83 7.28 -49.18
N THR A 666 3.70 7.88 -48.78
CA THR A 666 3.37 8.17 -47.37
C THR A 666 2.54 7.07 -46.70
N LEU A 667 1.86 6.25 -47.50
CA LEU A 667 0.98 5.15 -47.05
C LEU A 667 1.59 4.32 -45.90
N PHE A 668 0.89 4.29 -44.75
CA PHE A 668 1.27 3.59 -43.52
C PHE A 668 2.66 3.93 -42.93
N ARG A 669 3.31 5.03 -43.35
CA ARG A 669 4.55 5.52 -42.70
C ARG A 669 4.30 6.28 -41.40
N GLY A 670 3.13 6.92 -41.25
CA GLY A 670 2.74 7.66 -40.05
C GLY A 670 2.25 6.77 -38.90
N ALA A 671 1.94 7.39 -37.76
CA ALA A 671 1.30 6.73 -36.61
C ALA A 671 -0.23 6.94 -36.64
N SER A 672 -0.95 5.98 -37.21
CA SER A 672 -2.42 5.92 -37.27
C SER A 672 -2.97 4.85 -36.31
N LEU A 673 -4.28 4.87 -36.00
CA LEU A 673 -4.89 3.79 -35.21
C LEU A 673 -4.76 2.42 -35.89
N ALA A 674 -4.94 2.36 -37.22
CA ALA A 674 -4.82 1.12 -37.98
C ALA A 674 -3.40 0.54 -37.92
N THR A 675 -2.38 1.39 -38.04
CA THR A 675 -0.98 0.95 -37.89
C THR A 675 -0.67 0.50 -36.47
N THR A 676 -1.07 1.23 -35.43
CA THR A 676 -0.86 0.81 -34.03
C THR A 676 -1.59 -0.50 -33.71
N LEU A 677 -2.81 -0.71 -34.22
CA LEU A 677 -3.53 -1.98 -34.09
C LEU A 677 -2.79 -3.13 -34.80
N MET A 678 -2.26 -2.91 -36.01
CA MET A 678 -1.42 -3.88 -36.72
C MET A 678 -0.11 -4.17 -35.96
N ASP A 679 0.56 -3.16 -35.41
CA ASP A 679 1.80 -3.31 -34.65
C ASP A 679 1.57 -4.16 -33.38
N LEU A 680 0.47 -3.92 -32.66
CA LEU A 680 0.05 -4.72 -31.49
C LEU A 680 -0.34 -6.15 -31.88
N TYR A 681 -1.12 -6.31 -32.95
CA TYR A 681 -1.60 -7.62 -33.41
C TYR A 681 -0.45 -8.50 -33.91
N MET A 682 0.44 -7.96 -34.74
CA MET A 682 1.63 -8.69 -35.20
C MET A 682 2.57 -9.03 -34.05
N ARG A 683 2.73 -8.16 -33.04
CA ARG A 683 3.54 -8.48 -31.84
C ARG A 683 3.00 -9.67 -31.06
N ALA A 684 1.67 -9.82 -30.97
CA ALA A 684 1.06 -10.97 -30.30
C ALA A 684 1.20 -12.26 -31.14
N GLU A 685 0.73 -12.24 -32.39
CA GLU A 685 0.53 -13.46 -33.17
C GLU A 685 1.81 -13.96 -33.88
N CYS A 686 2.71 -13.06 -34.30
CA CYS A 686 3.86 -13.43 -35.13
C CYS A 686 5.05 -14.00 -34.35
N THR A 687 4.90 -14.37 -33.08
CA THR A 687 6.00 -14.89 -32.23
C THR A 687 6.73 -16.06 -32.88
N LEU A 688 6.01 -17.05 -33.44
CA LEU A 688 6.61 -18.20 -34.13
C LEU A 688 7.32 -17.80 -35.44
N PHE A 689 6.78 -16.82 -36.18
CA PHE A 689 7.39 -16.29 -37.39
C PHE A 689 8.70 -15.56 -37.09
N LEU A 690 8.71 -14.72 -36.05
CA LEU A 690 9.90 -14.01 -35.57
C LEU A 690 10.99 -14.99 -35.12
N GLN A 691 10.62 -16.03 -34.37
CA GLN A 691 11.55 -17.07 -33.93
C GLN A 691 12.15 -17.83 -35.11
N SER A 692 11.33 -18.29 -36.06
CA SER A 692 11.78 -18.98 -37.28
C SER A 692 12.69 -18.11 -38.15
N ALA A 693 12.33 -16.84 -38.33
CA ALA A 693 13.03 -15.94 -39.24
C ALA A 693 14.33 -15.33 -38.67
N LEU A 694 14.39 -15.05 -37.36
CA LEU A 694 15.42 -14.18 -36.77
C LEU A 694 16.32 -14.85 -35.71
N SER A 695 15.83 -15.81 -34.91
CA SER A 695 16.53 -16.29 -33.70
C SER A 695 17.97 -16.75 -33.97
N ASP A 696 18.19 -17.61 -34.96
CA ASP A 696 19.51 -18.15 -35.31
C ASP A 696 20.53 -17.07 -35.73
N THR A 697 20.04 -15.94 -36.26
CA THR A 697 20.89 -14.81 -36.63
C THR A 697 21.16 -13.91 -35.42
N VAL A 698 20.14 -13.66 -34.58
CA VAL A 698 20.31 -12.84 -33.36
C VAL A 698 21.30 -13.50 -32.40
N SER A 699 21.15 -14.80 -32.13
CA SER A 699 22.11 -15.57 -31.30
C SER A 699 23.53 -15.51 -31.86
N ARG A 700 23.69 -15.70 -33.17
CA ARG A 700 24.98 -15.64 -33.87
C ARG A 700 25.65 -14.26 -33.78
N ILE A 701 24.89 -13.18 -33.78
CA ILE A 701 25.42 -11.81 -33.60
C ILE A 701 25.80 -11.55 -32.13
N LEU A 702 25.10 -12.16 -31.16
CA LEU A 702 25.41 -12.06 -29.73
C LEU A 702 26.69 -12.83 -29.35
N ASP A 703 26.90 -14.01 -29.92
CA ASP A 703 28.07 -14.85 -29.68
C ASP A 703 29.30 -14.41 -30.50
N SER A 704 29.11 -13.59 -31.54
CA SER A 704 30.20 -13.12 -32.40
C SER A 704 31.11 -12.12 -31.69
N LYS A 705 32.42 -12.25 -31.96
CA LYS A 705 33.44 -11.25 -31.60
C LYS A 705 33.75 -10.26 -32.73
N GLN A 706 33.12 -10.44 -33.90
CA GLN A 706 33.32 -9.61 -35.08
C GLN A 706 32.20 -8.58 -35.23
N SER A 707 32.57 -7.36 -35.60
CA SER A 707 31.63 -6.26 -35.84
C SER A 707 31.02 -6.34 -37.24
N ALA A 708 29.82 -5.78 -37.40
CA ALA A 708 29.24 -5.48 -38.71
C ALA A 708 29.07 -3.96 -38.93
N GLU A 709 29.72 -3.13 -38.10
CA GLU A 709 29.79 -1.68 -38.26
C GLU A 709 30.71 -1.31 -39.42
N LEU A 710 30.21 -0.43 -40.30
CA LEU A 710 30.91 0.06 -41.49
C LEU A 710 31.04 1.58 -41.50
N ASN A 711 30.42 2.30 -40.55
CA ASN A 711 30.55 3.75 -40.47
C ASN A 711 31.94 4.12 -39.90
N PRO A 712 32.82 4.81 -40.63
CA PRO A 712 34.19 5.09 -40.18
C PRO A 712 34.26 5.93 -38.90
N THR A 713 33.19 6.65 -38.52
CA THR A 713 33.12 7.42 -37.26
C THR A 713 32.72 6.59 -36.05
N LYS A 714 32.38 5.31 -36.24
CA LYS A 714 31.91 4.37 -35.20
C LYS A 714 32.68 3.05 -35.14
N MET A 715 33.62 2.84 -36.06
CA MET A 715 34.56 1.73 -36.04
C MET A 715 35.74 2.07 -35.12
N ASP A 716 36.18 1.11 -34.32
CA ASP A 716 37.31 1.31 -33.41
C ASP A 716 38.67 1.16 -34.14
N ILE A 717 38.69 0.46 -35.28
CA ILE A 717 39.83 0.27 -36.19
C ILE A 717 39.31 0.43 -37.63
N SER A 718 39.92 1.29 -38.44
CA SER A 718 39.42 1.60 -39.79
C SER A 718 39.73 0.52 -40.83
N ASP A 719 40.78 -0.28 -40.63
CA ASP A 719 41.24 -1.28 -41.60
C ASP A 719 40.34 -2.53 -41.65
N ASP A 720 39.55 -2.77 -40.59
CA ASP A 720 38.56 -3.85 -40.50
C ASP A 720 37.31 -3.61 -41.39
N ALA A 721 37.27 -2.56 -42.21
CA ALA A 721 36.12 -2.25 -43.07
C ALA A 721 35.76 -3.41 -44.02
N CYS A 722 36.77 -4.07 -44.61
CA CYS A 722 36.55 -5.20 -45.51
C CYS A 722 36.05 -6.45 -44.77
N SER A 723 36.66 -6.80 -43.63
CA SER A 723 36.28 -7.98 -42.85
C SER A 723 34.88 -7.82 -42.24
N ASN A 724 34.55 -6.63 -41.72
CA ASN A 724 33.20 -6.31 -41.24
C ASN A 724 32.16 -6.35 -42.38
N ALA A 725 32.53 -5.95 -43.60
CA ALA A 725 31.63 -6.02 -44.76
C ALA A 725 31.38 -7.47 -45.21
N GLU A 726 32.41 -8.32 -45.25
CA GLU A 726 32.26 -9.75 -45.51
C GLU A 726 31.36 -10.43 -44.47
N PHE A 727 31.57 -10.13 -43.18
CA PHE A 727 30.72 -10.65 -42.10
C PHE A 727 29.27 -10.15 -42.19
N LEU A 728 29.06 -8.85 -42.47
CA LEU A 728 27.72 -8.29 -42.69
C LEU A 728 27.01 -8.98 -43.88
N LEU A 729 27.71 -9.18 -45.00
CA LEU A 729 27.16 -9.83 -46.20
C LEU A 729 26.82 -11.31 -45.93
N LEU A 730 27.68 -12.04 -45.20
CA LEU A 730 27.44 -13.42 -44.77
C LEU A 730 26.18 -13.54 -43.91
N ILE A 731 26.02 -12.65 -42.93
CA ILE A 731 24.85 -12.56 -42.06
C ILE A 731 23.59 -12.18 -42.87
N LEU A 732 23.72 -11.27 -43.84
CA LEU A 732 22.61 -10.82 -44.67
C LEU A 732 22.06 -11.90 -45.62
N ASP A 733 22.92 -12.66 -46.30
CA ASP A 733 22.47 -13.80 -47.12
C ASP A 733 21.78 -14.86 -46.24
N GLN A 734 22.29 -15.13 -45.03
CA GLN A 734 21.73 -16.11 -44.09
C GLN A 734 20.35 -15.71 -43.56
N ILE A 735 20.19 -14.50 -43.04
CA ILE A 735 18.90 -14.04 -42.49
C ILE A 735 17.85 -13.86 -43.60
N THR A 736 18.28 -13.41 -44.79
CA THR A 736 17.39 -13.28 -45.96
C THR A 736 16.92 -14.64 -46.45
N GLN A 737 17.80 -15.65 -46.44
CA GLN A 737 17.40 -17.04 -46.71
C GLN A 737 16.36 -17.53 -45.70
N SER A 738 16.59 -17.33 -44.39
CA SER A 738 15.68 -17.77 -43.33
C SER A 738 14.29 -17.13 -43.43
N ILE A 739 14.24 -15.80 -43.59
CA ILE A 739 12.98 -15.05 -43.78
C ILE A 739 12.21 -15.61 -44.99
N PHE A 740 12.88 -15.80 -46.13
CA PHE A 740 12.24 -16.29 -47.35
C PHE A 740 11.83 -17.77 -47.29
N THR A 741 12.41 -18.59 -46.40
CA THR A 741 11.94 -19.96 -46.12
C THR A 741 10.87 -20.06 -45.04
N SER A 742 10.54 -18.98 -44.33
CA SER A 742 9.61 -18.98 -43.20
C SER A 742 8.18 -18.42 -43.44
N PRO A 743 7.62 -18.24 -44.67
CA PRO A 743 6.31 -17.61 -44.84
C PRO A 743 5.15 -18.39 -44.22
N ASP A 744 5.31 -19.71 -44.05
CA ASP A 744 4.27 -20.58 -43.46
C ASP A 744 4.28 -20.59 -41.92
N ALA A 745 5.32 -20.03 -41.28
CA ALA A 745 5.29 -19.69 -39.85
C ALA A 745 4.52 -18.39 -39.56
N CYS A 746 4.21 -17.58 -40.59
CA CYS A 746 3.42 -16.36 -40.46
C CYS A 746 1.91 -16.67 -40.32
N PRO A 747 1.21 -16.16 -39.29
CA PRO A 747 -0.20 -16.47 -39.03
C PRO A 747 -1.13 -16.24 -40.23
N ARG A 748 -2.07 -17.17 -40.47
CA ARG A 748 -3.03 -17.12 -41.59
C ARG A 748 -3.86 -15.83 -41.61
N SER A 749 -4.22 -15.32 -40.43
CA SER A 749 -4.93 -14.04 -40.26
C SER A 749 -4.11 -12.84 -40.75
N VAL A 750 -2.83 -12.74 -40.35
CA VAL A 750 -1.91 -11.69 -40.82
C VAL A 750 -1.71 -11.80 -42.34
N ARG A 751 -1.50 -13.00 -42.86
CA ARG A 751 -1.38 -13.27 -44.32
C ARG A 751 -2.64 -12.88 -45.10
N TYR A 752 -3.83 -13.11 -44.53
CA TYR A 752 -5.11 -12.66 -45.08
C TYR A 752 -5.28 -11.14 -45.06
N ILE A 753 -4.86 -10.46 -43.99
CA ILE A 753 -4.87 -9.00 -43.92
C ILE A 753 -3.92 -8.41 -44.98
N CYS A 754 -2.73 -9.01 -45.17
CA CYS A 754 -1.83 -8.66 -46.26
C CYS A 754 -2.48 -8.85 -47.66
N ASN A 755 -3.20 -9.95 -47.89
CA ASN A 755 -3.96 -10.16 -49.13
C ASN A 755 -5.04 -9.07 -49.36
N CYS A 756 -5.77 -8.70 -48.30
CA CYS A 756 -6.77 -7.63 -48.34
C CYS A 756 -6.15 -6.25 -48.62
N LEU A 757 -4.99 -5.97 -48.05
CA LEU A 757 -4.18 -4.78 -48.31
C LEU A 757 -3.71 -4.73 -49.77
N GLN A 758 -3.13 -5.81 -50.29
CA GLN A 758 -2.71 -5.90 -51.70
C GLN A 758 -3.86 -5.60 -52.66
N LYS A 759 -5.03 -6.21 -52.44
CA LYS A 759 -6.23 -5.96 -53.24
C LYS A 759 -6.68 -4.49 -53.18
N ALA A 760 -6.69 -3.89 -51.99
CA ALA A 760 -7.10 -2.50 -51.80
C ALA A 760 -6.16 -1.50 -52.50
N VAL A 761 -4.84 -1.67 -52.38
CA VAL A 761 -3.88 -0.75 -53.02
C VAL A 761 -3.82 -0.92 -54.53
N VAL A 762 -4.00 -2.14 -55.06
CA VAL A 762 -4.07 -2.39 -56.51
C VAL A 762 -5.36 -1.82 -57.11
N ALA A 763 -6.48 -1.88 -56.39
CA ALA A 763 -7.72 -1.26 -56.83
C ALA A 763 -7.65 0.28 -56.87
N LYS A 764 -6.88 0.91 -55.96
CA LYS A 764 -6.74 2.36 -55.90
C LYS A 764 -5.64 2.93 -56.81
N TRP A 765 -4.50 2.25 -56.91
CA TRP A 765 -3.35 2.69 -57.73
C TRP A 765 -2.93 1.60 -58.73
N PRO A 766 -3.80 1.24 -59.71
CA PRO A 766 -3.55 0.10 -60.61
C PRO A 766 -2.29 0.25 -61.49
N ASN A 767 -1.84 1.49 -61.73
CA ASN A 767 -0.65 1.80 -62.53
C ASN A 767 0.67 1.59 -61.76
N GLU A 768 0.64 1.57 -60.42
CA GLU A 768 1.83 1.48 -59.56
C GLU A 768 2.17 0.01 -59.25
N ARG A 769 2.82 -0.68 -60.19
CA ARG A 769 3.13 -2.13 -60.10
C ARG A 769 3.75 -2.58 -58.77
N LEU A 770 4.54 -1.73 -58.11
CA LEU A 770 5.19 -2.04 -56.83
C LEU A 770 4.38 -1.69 -55.58
N VAL A 771 3.21 -1.04 -55.68
CA VAL A 771 2.42 -0.67 -54.50
C VAL A 771 1.96 -1.90 -53.71
N ARG A 772 1.66 -3.02 -54.40
CA ARG A 772 1.24 -4.28 -53.78
C ARG A 772 2.31 -4.92 -52.91
N THR A 773 3.59 -4.77 -53.24
CA THR A 773 4.70 -5.31 -52.42
C THR A 773 5.11 -4.30 -51.36
N ARG A 774 5.16 -3.01 -51.69
CA ARG A 774 5.44 -1.91 -50.73
C ARG A 774 4.49 -1.92 -49.54
N VAL A 775 3.17 -2.10 -49.73
CA VAL A 775 2.20 -2.08 -48.62
C VAL A 775 2.42 -3.23 -47.63
N VAL A 776 2.80 -4.42 -48.11
CA VAL A 776 3.08 -5.59 -47.28
C VAL A 776 4.44 -5.44 -46.59
N SER A 777 5.45 -4.95 -47.32
CA SER A 777 6.77 -4.63 -46.81
C SER A 777 6.73 -3.60 -45.65
N GLY A 778 5.85 -2.59 -45.77
CA GLY A 778 5.61 -1.58 -44.74
C GLY A 778 5.08 -2.14 -43.40
N PHE A 779 4.49 -3.33 -43.39
CA PHE A 779 4.14 -4.03 -42.14
C PHE A 779 5.19 -5.09 -41.77
N ILE A 780 5.51 -6.01 -42.68
CA ILE A 780 6.35 -7.18 -42.40
C ILE A 780 7.81 -6.80 -42.09
N PHE A 781 8.38 -5.81 -42.78
CA PHE A 781 9.76 -5.38 -42.52
C PHE A 781 9.82 -4.17 -41.59
N LEU A 782 9.19 -3.05 -42.00
CA LEU A 782 9.31 -1.77 -41.29
C LEU A 782 8.69 -1.78 -39.88
N ARG A 783 7.66 -2.59 -39.63
CA ARG A 783 6.92 -2.61 -38.37
C ARG A 783 7.09 -3.89 -37.54
N LEU A 784 7.56 -4.98 -38.15
CA LEU A 784 7.74 -6.28 -37.50
C LEU A 784 9.20 -6.73 -37.48
N LEU A 785 9.78 -7.17 -38.60
CA LEU A 785 11.12 -7.79 -38.61
C LEU A 785 12.26 -6.82 -38.25
N CYS A 786 12.28 -5.60 -38.79
CA CYS A 786 13.34 -4.64 -38.49
C CYS A 786 13.25 -4.11 -37.05
N PRO A 787 12.06 -3.74 -36.50
CA PRO A 787 11.92 -3.43 -35.08
C PRO A 787 12.29 -4.59 -34.13
N ALA A 788 12.03 -5.85 -34.53
CA ALA A 788 12.45 -7.03 -33.77
C ALA A 788 13.97 -7.22 -33.73
N LEU A 789 14.68 -6.88 -34.81
CA LEU A 789 16.16 -6.85 -34.81
C LEU A 789 16.72 -5.68 -33.98
N LEU A 790 16.05 -4.52 -33.99
CA LEU A 790 16.47 -3.33 -33.23
C LEU A 790 16.23 -3.48 -31.72
N ASN A 791 15.17 -4.17 -31.31
CA ASN A 791 14.82 -4.40 -29.89
C ASN A 791 14.49 -5.88 -29.60
N PRO A 792 15.42 -6.85 -29.73
CA PRO A 792 15.10 -8.28 -29.67
C PRO A 792 14.42 -8.72 -28.36
N ARG A 793 14.72 -8.06 -27.24
CA ARG A 793 14.11 -8.34 -25.93
C ARG A 793 12.61 -8.02 -25.89
N GLN A 794 12.16 -6.97 -26.58
CA GLN A 794 10.73 -6.59 -26.65
C GLN A 794 9.90 -7.53 -27.54
N PHE A 795 10.55 -8.40 -28.30
CA PHE A 795 9.94 -9.34 -29.23
C PHE A 795 10.19 -10.81 -28.83
N GLY A 796 10.68 -11.07 -27.61
CA GLY A 796 10.86 -12.42 -27.07
C GLY A 796 11.98 -13.24 -27.73
N LEU A 797 12.88 -12.60 -28.48
CA LEU A 797 14.01 -13.28 -29.15
C LEU A 797 15.21 -13.49 -28.19
N VAL A 798 15.31 -12.70 -27.12
CA VAL A 798 16.42 -12.74 -26.15
C VAL A 798 15.91 -12.37 -24.75
N ASN A 799 16.56 -12.89 -23.71
CA ASN A 799 16.20 -12.60 -22.31
C ASN A 799 16.81 -11.27 -21.81
N GLU A 800 18.05 -10.99 -22.21
CA GLU A 800 18.85 -9.85 -21.76
C GLU A 800 19.00 -8.79 -22.86
N THR A 801 19.41 -7.56 -22.52
CA THR A 801 19.66 -6.52 -23.53
C THR A 801 20.99 -6.82 -24.26
N PRO A 802 21.02 -6.84 -25.61
CA PRO A 802 22.27 -7.04 -26.35
C PRO A 802 23.39 -6.08 -25.93
N HIS A 803 24.63 -6.56 -25.92
CA HIS A 803 25.80 -5.73 -25.64
C HIS A 803 26.05 -4.73 -26.79
N GLN A 804 26.84 -3.67 -26.55
CA GLN A 804 26.89 -2.52 -27.45
C GLN A 804 27.34 -2.85 -28.89
N MET A 805 28.33 -3.75 -29.07
CA MET A 805 28.79 -4.19 -30.39
C MET A 805 27.70 -4.97 -31.14
N ALA A 806 27.12 -6.02 -30.54
CA ALA A 806 25.98 -6.73 -31.12
C ALA A 806 24.81 -5.78 -31.47
N THR A 807 24.55 -4.75 -30.65
CA THR A 807 23.53 -3.73 -30.94
C THR A 807 23.87 -2.92 -32.21
N ARG A 808 25.13 -2.50 -32.41
CA ARG A 808 25.56 -1.84 -33.66
C ARG A 808 25.39 -2.79 -34.86
N SER A 809 25.81 -4.05 -34.73
CA SER A 809 25.68 -5.06 -35.79
C SER A 809 24.21 -5.34 -36.17
N LEU A 810 23.30 -5.44 -35.19
CA LEU A 810 21.86 -5.62 -35.41
C LEU A 810 21.23 -4.42 -36.14
N ILE A 811 21.63 -3.18 -35.80
CA ILE A 811 21.21 -1.97 -36.52
C ILE A 811 21.62 -2.03 -37.99
N MET A 812 22.85 -2.48 -38.29
CA MET A 812 23.36 -2.58 -39.66
C MET A 812 22.59 -3.64 -40.47
N VAL A 813 22.34 -4.82 -39.89
CA VAL A 813 21.52 -5.87 -40.53
C VAL A 813 20.09 -5.39 -40.79
N ALA A 814 19.44 -4.80 -39.78
CA ALA A 814 18.07 -4.28 -39.91
C ALA A 814 17.95 -3.20 -40.99
N LYS A 815 18.97 -2.35 -41.13
CA LYS A 815 19.04 -1.27 -42.14
C LYS A 815 19.20 -1.80 -43.57
N CYS A 816 20.08 -2.78 -43.77
CA CYS A 816 20.26 -3.42 -45.07
C CYS A 816 19.01 -4.20 -45.51
N LEU A 817 18.35 -4.91 -44.58
CA LEU A 817 17.06 -5.53 -44.83
C LEU A 817 15.97 -4.50 -45.14
N GLN A 818 15.95 -3.36 -44.45
CA GLN A 818 14.97 -2.30 -44.71
C GLN A 818 15.13 -1.69 -46.12
N ASN A 819 16.35 -1.51 -46.61
CA ASN A 819 16.59 -1.03 -47.97
C ASN A 819 16.23 -2.08 -49.04
N LEU A 820 16.57 -3.36 -48.81
CA LEU A 820 16.11 -4.47 -49.66
C LEU A 820 14.57 -4.56 -49.70
N ALA A 821 13.90 -4.42 -48.55
CA ALA A 821 12.45 -4.44 -48.44
C ALA A 821 11.77 -3.20 -49.07
N ASN A 822 12.47 -2.06 -49.12
CA ASN A 822 12.08 -0.87 -49.88
C ASN A 822 12.41 -0.97 -51.39
N LEU A 823 13.17 -1.99 -51.81
CA LEU A 823 13.72 -2.21 -53.16
C LEU A 823 14.70 -1.12 -53.65
N ILE A 824 15.27 -0.35 -52.72
CA ILE A 824 16.22 0.75 -53.00
C ILE A 824 17.65 0.36 -52.64
N GLU A 825 18.62 0.96 -53.35
CA GLU A 825 20.05 0.85 -53.06
C GLU A 825 20.53 1.98 -52.14
N PHE A 826 21.67 1.77 -51.50
CA PHE A 826 22.43 2.84 -50.88
C PHE A 826 23.11 3.72 -51.95
N GLY A 827 23.40 4.96 -51.59
CA GLY A 827 24.09 5.93 -52.43
C GLY A 827 24.62 7.08 -51.58
N GLY A 828 25.15 8.13 -52.20
CA GLY A 828 25.98 9.19 -51.60
C GLY A 828 25.50 9.95 -50.35
N LYS A 829 24.31 9.66 -49.79
CA LYS A 829 23.99 10.02 -48.39
C LYS A 829 24.79 9.19 -47.38
N GLU A 830 25.07 7.92 -47.71
CA GLU A 830 25.79 6.97 -46.85
C GLU A 830 26.76 6.10 -47.68
N PRO A 831 27.86 6.68 -48.21
CA PRO A 831 28.73 6.00 -49.18
C PRO A 831 29.33 4.67 -48.67
N TYR A 832 29.58 4.58 -47.36
CA TYR A 832 30.12 3.40 -46.69
C TYR A 832 29.20 2.16 -46.76
N MET A 833 27.94 2.33 -47.17
CA MET A 833 26.98 1.24 -47.36
C MET A 833 26.89 0.73 -48.80
N GLU A 834 27.54 1.39 -49.78
CA GLU A 834 27.42 1.04 -51.20
C GLU A 834 27.98 -0.37 -51.51
N VAL A 835 28.89 -0.88 -50.67
CA VAL A 835 29.38 -2.27 -50.69
C VAL A 835 28.27 -3.32 -50.55
N VAL A 836 27.10 -2.94 -50.01
CA VAL A 836 25.93 -3.83 -49.84
C VAL A 836 24.99 -3.83 -51.06
N ASN A 837 25.15 -2.89 -52.00
CA ASN A 837 24.29 -2.80 -53.19
C ASN A 837 24.26 -4.07 -54.07
N PRO A 838 25.37 -4.81 -54.28
CA PRO A 838 25.33 -6.10 -54.98
C PRO A 838 24.42 -7.14 -54.31
N PHE A 839 24.41 -7.20 -52.97
CA PHE A 839 23.49 -8.07 -52.21
C PHE A 839 22.03 -7.63 -52.37
N ILE A 840 21.76 -6.32 -52.39
CA ILE A 840 20.41 -5.79 -52.61
C ILE A 840 19.92 -6.19 -54.00
N LEU A 841 20.70 -5.89 -55.05
CA LEU A 841 20.39 -6.20 -56.44
C LEU A 841 20.12 -7.70 -56.66
N LYS A 842 20.98 -8.57 -56.10
CA LYS A 842 20.83 -10.04 -56.09
C LYS A 842 19.48 -10.53 -55.52
N ASN A 843 18.90 -9.80 -54.56
CA ASN A 843 17.74 -10.25 -53.80
C ASN A 843 16.42 -9.49 -54.10
N LYS A 844 16.40 -8.43 -54.92
CA LYS A 844 15.19 -7.62 -55.19
C LYS A 844 13.98 -8.47 -55.67
N GLU A 845 14.17 -9.33 -56.66
CA GLU A 845 13.09 -10.19 -57.17
C GLU A 845 12.67 -11.26 -56.16
N ARG A 846 13.62 -11.79 -55.36
CA ARG A 846 13.31 -12.75 -54.28
C ARG A 846 12.41 -12.12 -53.20
N MET A 847 12.67 -10.85 -52.86
CA MET A 847 11.82 -10.07 -51.96
C MET A 847 10.40 -9.88 -52.51
N ILE A 848 10.26 -9.60 -53.81
CA ILE A 848 8.95 -9.47 -54.49
C ILE A 848 8.18 -10.79 -54.40
N VAL A 849 8.81 -11.92 -54.78
CA VAL A 849 8.18 -13.25 -54.73
C VAL A 849 7.77 -13.63 -53.30
N PHE A 850 8.62 -13.37 -52.30
CA PHE A 850 8.30 -13.63 -50.89
C PHE A 850 7.08 -12.83 -50.41
N LEU A 851 7.00 -11.53 -50.71
CA LEU A 851 5.90 -10.66 -50.27
C LEU A 851 4.56 -11.08 -50.89
N ASP A 852 4.56 -11.52 -52.16
CA ASP A 852 3.36 -12.05 -52.83
C ASP A 852 3.00 -13.46 -52.31
N GLN A 853 3.96 -14.34 -52.04
CA GLN A 853 3.72 -15.67 -51.43
C GLN A 853 3.15 -15.57 -50.02
N LEU A 854 3.67 -14.65 -49.19
CA LEU A 854 3.16 -14.36 -47.86
C LEU A 854 1.70 -13.90 -47.95
N SER A 855 1.38 -13.05 -48.94
CA SER A 855 0.06 -12.44 -49.15
C SER A 855 -0.94 -13.30 -49.95
N SER A 856 -0.68 -14.61 -50.13
CA SER A 856 -1.51 -15.48 -50.98
C SER A 856 -2.81 -15.99 -50.32
N ILE A 857 -2.99 -15.80 -49.00
CA ILE A 857 -4.11 -16.36 -48.24
C ILE A 857 -5.40 -15.56 -48.45
N THR A 858 -6.46 -16.21 -48.93
CA THR A 858 -7.77 -15.58 -49.22
C THR A 858 -8.84 -15.77 -48.14
N ASP A 859 -8.58 -16.61 -47.14
CA ASP A 859 -9.48 -16.93 -46.03
C ASP A 859 -8.67 -16.97 -44.71
N PRO A 860 -9.03 -16.22 -43.67
CA PRO A 860 -8.31 -16.23 -42.39
C PRO A 860 -8.55 -17.51 -41.58
N SER A 861 -9.54 -18.34 -41.93
CA SER A 861 -9.88 -19.53 -41.14
C SER A 861 -8.80 -20.63 -41.21
N PRO A 862 -8.74 -21.52 -40.21
CA PRO A 862 -7.99 -22.77 -40.31
C PRO A 862 -8.62 -23.69 -41.37
N PRO A 863 -7.82 -24.51 -42.09
CA PRO A 863 -8.36 -25.53 -42.98
C PRO A 863 -9.12 -26.61 -42.18
N PRO A 864 -10.20 -27.19 -42.74
CA PRO A 864 -10.97 -28.23 -42.06
C PRO A 864 -10.10 -29.41 -41.60
N GLY A 865 -10.20 -29.77 -40.32
CA GLY A 865 -9.43 -30.86 -39.71
C GLY A 865 -8.10 -30.45 -39.04
N SER A 866 -7.74 -29.17 -39.05
CA SER A 866 -6.60 -28.68 -38.26
C SER A 866 -6.97 -28.54 -36.77
N ASN A 867 -6.53 -29.51 -35.95
CA ASN A 867 -6.64 -29.46 -34.48
C ASN A 867 -5.63 -28.45 -33.87
N ILE A 868 -5.69 -27.19 -34.31
CA ILE A 868 -5.12 -26.08 -33.55
C ILE A 868 -6.14 -25.78 -32.46
N GLU A 869 -5.79 -26.10 -31.22
CA GLU A 869 -6.48 -25.57 -30.04
C GLU A 869 -6.30 -24.05 -30.02
N GLN A 870 -7.20 -23.33 -30.71
CA GLN A 870 -7.31 -21.88 -30.57
C GLN A 870 -7.52 -21.60 -29.09
N SER A 871 -6.49 -21.08 -28.42
CA SER A 871 -6.46 -20.91 -26.96
C SER A 871 -7.72 -20.21 -26.52
N THR A 872 -8.63 -20.96 -25.90
CA THR A 872 -9.95 -20.46 -25.58
C THR A 872 -9.80 -19.48 -24.44
N VAL A 873 -9.89 -18.19 -24.78
CA VAL A 873 -10.06 -17.13 -23.80
C VAL A 873 -11.50 -17.28 -23.26
N VAL A 874 -11.67 -18.21 -22.31
CA VAL A 874 -12.96 -18.59 -21.74
C VAL A 874 -13.47 -17.42 -20.89
N GLY A 875 -14.32 -16.59 -21.50
CA GLY A 875 -15.08 -15.56 -20.80
C GLY A 875 -14.24 -14.51 -20.07
N SER A 876 -13.21 -13.94 -20.72
CA SER A 876 -12.54 -12.75 -20.18
C SER A 876 -13.53 -11.58 -20.10
N ASP A 877 -13.68 -11.04 -18.90
CA ASP A 877 -14.50 -9.86 -18.60
C ASP A 877 -13.97 -8.64 -19.36
N THR A 878 -14.74 -8.15 -20.35
CA THR A 878 -14.41 -6.96 -21.16
C THR A 878 -14.73 -5.64 -20.45
N GLY A 879 -15.24 -5.68 -19.21
CA GLY A 879 -15.56 -4.50 -18.40
C GLY A 879 -14.43 -3.47 -18.31
N PRO A 880 -13.16 -3.83 -18.03
CA PRO A 880 -12.05 -2.86 -17.93
C PRO A 880 -11.75 -2.14 -19.25
N GLU A 881 -11.75 -2.87 -20.37
CA GLU A 881 -11.57 -2.32 -21.71
C GLU A 881 -12.74 -1.41 -22.13
N LEU A 882 -13.98 -1.83 -21.85
CA LEU A 882 -15.17 -1.04 -22.14
C LEU A 882 -15.28 0.20 -21.23
N ALA A 883 -14.81 0.12 -19.98
CA ALA A 883 -14.66 1.28 -19.10
C ALA A 883 -13.61 2.26 -19.64
N THR A 884 -12.47 1.76 -20.15
CA THR A 884 -11.43 2.57 -20.78
C THR A 884 -11.95 3.25 -22.06
N LEU A 885 -12.71 2.53 -22.88
CA LEU A 885 -13.34 3.08 -24.08
C LEU A 885 -14.44 4.10 -23.75
N HIS A 886 -15.22 3.88 -22.69
CA HIS A 886 -16.16 4.88 -22.14
C HIS A 886 -15.43 6.14 -21.69
N HIS A 887 -14.33 6.00 -20.93
CA HIS A 887 -13.52 7.11 -20.48
C HIS A 887 -12.96 7.95 -21.65
N ILE A 888 -12.44 7.31 -22.70
CA ILE A 888 -11.99 7.99 -23.92
C ILE A 888 -13.15 8.74 -24.60
N CYS A 889 -14.35 8.15 -24.66
CA CYS A 889 -15.54 8.84 -25.18
C CYS A 889 -15.96 10.05 -24.33
N VAL A 890 -15.69 10.03 -23.01
CA VAL A 890 -15.94 11.17 -22.10
C VAL A 890 -14.90 12.28 -22.31
N LEU A 891 -13.61 11.95 -22.45
CA LEU A 891 -12.55 12.91 -22.72
C LEU A 891 -12.81 13.71 -24.00
N TYR A 892 -13.22 13.03 -25.08
CA TYR A 892 -13.50 13.62 -26.39
C TYR A 892 -14.98 13.96 -26.63
N LEU A 893 -15.79 14.06 -25.57
CA LEU A 893 -17.25 14.18 -25.68
C LEU A 893 -17.71 15.44 -26.45
N GLN A 894 -17.00 16.57 -26.33
CA GLN A 894 -17.34 17.81 -27.03
C GLN A 894 -17.13 17.69 -28.55
N ASP A 895 -16.07 17.02 -28.98
CA ASP A 895 -15.77 16.77 -30.40
C ASP A 895 -16.73 15.72 -30.98
N LEU A 896 -17.06 14.69 -30.21
CA LEU A 896 -18.11 13.73 -30.56
C LEU A 896 -19.48 14.43 -30.71
N ILE A 897 -19.81 15.39 -29.83
CA ILE A 897 -21.01 16.23 -29.97
C ILE A 897 -20.95 17.08 -31.25
N ALA A 898 -19.78 17.64 -31.59
CA ALA A 898 -19.62 18.39 -32.83
C ALA A 898 -19.84 17.51 -34.08
N MET A 899 -19.26 16.31 -34.13
CA MET A 899 -19.46 15.35 -35.23
C MET A 899 -20.88 14.74 -35.26
N SER A 900 -21.56 14.63 -34.13
CA SER A 900 -22.95 14.12 -34.07
C SER A 900 -23.96 14.99 -34.86
N LYS A 901 -23.59 16.23 -35.20
CA LYS A 901 -24.39 17.14 -36.04
C LYS A 901 -24.46 16.69 -37.50
N SER A 902 -23.47 15.95 -37.99
CA SER A 902 -23.41 15.43 -39.36
C SER A 902 -23.56 13.91 -39.45
N ASN A 903 -23.39 13.17 -38.34
CA ASN A 903 -23.46 11.70 -38.33
C ASN A 903 -24.39 11.15 -37.22
N ASN A 904 -25.49 10.51 -37.65
CA ASN A 904 -26.50 9.92 -36.77
C ASN A 904 -25.99 8.74 -35.91
N SER A 905 -24.99 7.95 -36.36
CA SER A 905 -24.41 6.90 -35.52
C SER A 905 -23.59 7.49 -34.37
N ILE A 906 -22.89 8.60 -34.61
CA ILE A 906 -22.15 9.31 -33.55
C ILE A 906 -23.10 9.96 -32.53
N LYS A 907 -24.30 10.37 -32.96
CA LYS A 907 -25.37 10.81 -32.04
C LYS A 907 -25.82 9.69 -31.08
N LYS A 908 -25.86 8.42 -31.52
CA LYS A 908 -26.09 7.29 -30.61
C LYS A 908 -24.95 7.16 -29.58
N LEU A 909 -23.69 7.24 -30.05
CA LEU A 909 -22.50 7.11 -29.20
C LEU A 909 -22.45 8.17 -28.10
N VAL A 910 -22.72 9.44 -28.43
CA VAL A 910 -22.84 10.54 -27.47
C VAL A 910 -23.92 10.25 -26.42
N THR A 911 -25.08 9.74 -26.83
CA THR A 911 -26.20 9.41 -25.93
C THR A 911 -25.83 8.27 -24.96
N VAL A 912 -25.17 7.22 -25.46
CA VAL A 912 -24.70 6.10 -24.62
C VAL A 912 -23.57 6.53 -23.67
N THR A 913 -22.68 7.43 -24.11
CA THR A 913 -21.59 7.97 -23.27
C THR A 913 -22.14 8.75 -22.07
N ASP A 914 -23.14 9.60 -22.30
CA ASP A 914 -23.85 10.36 -21.24
C ASP A 914 -24.65 9.43 -20.29
N MET A 915 -25.35 8.44 -20.83
CA MET A 915 -26.06 7.42 -20.05
C MET A 915 -25.10 6.67 -19.10
N LEU A 916 -23.99 6.14 -19.64
CA LEU A 916 -22.97 5.43 -18.85
C LEU A 916 -22.34 6.32 -17.79
N SER A 917 -22.07 7.60 -18.10
CA SER A 917 -21.56 8.56 -17.11
C SER A 917 -22.53 8.77 -15.94
N LYS A 918 -23.84 8.81 -16.21
CA LYS A 918 -24.89 8.91 -15.18
C LYS A 918 -25.03 7.64 -14.34
N HIS A 919 -24.85 6.46 -14.94
CA HIS A 919 -24.84 5.19 -14.21
C HIS A 919 -23.61 5.11 -13.29
N LYS A 920 -22.44 5.48 -13.82
CA LYS A 920 -21.16 5.52 -13.12
C LYS A 920 -21.12 6.53 -11.96
N LEU A 921 -21.84 7.65 -12.07
CA LEU A 921 -22.05 8.58 -10.96
C LEU A 921 -22.83 7.93 -9.81
N LYS A 922 -23.97 7.25 -10.09
CA LYS A 922 -24.74 6.52 -9.06
C LYS A 922 -23.90 5.46 -8.34
N TYR A 923 -23.05 4.73 -9.07
CA TYR A 923 -22.15 3.76 -8.44
C TYR A 923 -21.08 4.42 -7.56
N ARG A 924 -20.62 5.65 -7.88
CA ARG A 924 -19.75 6.43 -6.98
C ARG A 924 -20.50 6.90 -5.73
N GLU A 925 -21.73 7.40 -5.89
CA GLU A 925 -22.63 7.79 -4.78
C GLU A 925 -23.01 6.61 -3.87
N MET A 926 -22.95 5.37 -4.37
CA MET A 926 -23.12 4.15 -3.57
C MET A 926 -21.84 3.74 -2.82
N ILE A 927 -20.66 4.23 -3.21
CA ILE A 927 -19.34 3.85 -2.66
C ILE A 927 -18.88 4.79 -1.54
N SER A 928 -19.22 6.08 -1.65
CA SER A 928 -18.97 7.16 -0.68
C SER A 928 -19.85 7.07 0.56
#